data_AF-A0A1Y1WII6-F1
#
_entry.id   AF-A0A1Y1WII6-F1
#
_cell.length_a   1.000
_cell.length_b   1.000
_cell.length_c   1.000
_cell.angle_alpha   90.00
_cell.angle_beta   90.00
_cell.angle_gamma   90.00
#
_symmetry.space_group_name_H-M   'P 1'
#
loop_
_entity.id
_entity.type
_entity.pdbx_description
1 polymer ?
#
loop_
_entity_poly.entity_id
_entity_poly.type
_entity_poly.pdbx_seq_one_letter_code
_entity_poly.pdbx_strand_id
1 'polypeptide(L)'
;MLRATRFLKKGAGAITRISATSKHVLRSSATQQRPYHQAGPDTSEKETIVKLLYNIGSKKEVEQYLRHFSSVESQKFAVIKVGGAVISDDLATLASALTFLNRVGLYPIVVHGAGPQLNTRLAAANIEARYEDGIRITDGPTLAIAREVFASENRKLVEALERLGTRARPITGGVFVADYLDKDKYDRVGKIVKVNREVVESSIRAGCLPILTSLAETPEGQILNVNADIAAGELARVLEPLKIVYLNEKNGLYNGTTGKKIETIHLDEEYQDLLKEPWVKYGTKLKLKEIKELLDTLPRSSSVAIISAEHLHKELFTHSGAGTLIMRGHRLFCEQDLAKVDSDRLRALFKEHDPAIASGETTAASYWQELAQTKKSGGQYWVYGDEPYQVAAVVVRKPGQTVGVLDKFIATKSALITRDHSKLVWRVPRGDDNLSWHFERADGSWAIGDEIVFWYGIKDWSEVSSILGTAGPTAAAGAAPQAKAPAGTRTYSTMARRMAVRNAAPSSRRSYSTASPGSPLRVGLIGARGYTGRELIRLIDSHPRYELAYVSSRELAGKPVPNYTKSQLDHVNLSAQQVGDIAKNGRSDVDVWVLALPNGVASPFVAAIDEATASLRADQQPVIVDLSADYRFDSSKRWAYGLPELHREKLVGSTTGRIANPGCYATGSQLGIAPLLPYLDPTRLPSVFGVSGYSGAGTKPSPKNDPAFLKDNLIPYSPVNHIHEREIGYSLTRAAKPEYPFNAANPLKVQFTPHVASFFQGIGLTLHVPLRLSITAKDVHELFKEFYRGERLVHVTETAPLVRDNAEKHYAVVGGFAVPPQSDGAAGSVSLAERRVVVNVTLDNLLKGAATQAIQNMNIALGLDEYAGIPLQEEPAISLA
;
A
#
# COMPACT_ATOMS: atom_id res chain seq x y z
N MET A 1 -43.25 41.71 -25.65
CA MET A 1 -43.52 42.57 -26.84
C MET A 1 -43.04 41.84 -28.10
N LEU A 2 -43.53 42.27 -29.27
CA LEU A 2 -43.46 41.71 -30.63
C LEU A 2 -42.23 40.83 -31.00
N ARG A 3 -42.30 39.70 -31.73
CA ARG A 3 -42.99 39.24 -32.98
C ARG A 3 -42.25 39.50 -34.31
N ALA A 4 -42.02 38.39 -35.03
CA ALA A 4 -42.03 38.23 -36.52
C ALA A 4 -40.83 38.79 -37.33
N THR A 5 -40.49 38.30 -38.55
CA THR A 5 -41.29 37.51 -39.52
C THR A 5 -40.44 36.59 -40.43
N ARG A 6 -41.03 35.50 -40.95
CA ARG A 6 -40.52 34.62 -42.05
C ARG A 6 -40.92 35.16 -43.44
N PHE A 7 -40.22 34.77 -44.52
CA PHE A 7 -40.88 34.41 -45.80
C PHE A 7 -40.06 33.42 -46.68
N LEU A 8 -40.54 32.17 -46.72
CA LEU A 8 -40.83 31.28 -47.87
C LEU A 8 -40.35 31.61 -49.31
N LYS A 9 -39.78 30.59 -50.00
CA LYS A 9 -40.47 29.86 -51.11
C LYS A 9 -39.80 28.51 -51.47
N LYS A 10 -40.57 27.62 -52.12
CA LYS A 10 -40.21 26.23 -52.49
C LYS A 10 -39.76 26.14 -53.96
N GLY A 11 -38.91 25.14 -54.26
CA GLY A 11 -38.42 24.82 -55.61
C GLY A 11 -39.34 23.97 -56.50
N ALA A 12 -38.80 23.51 -57.63
CA ALA A 12 -39.16 22.32 -58.43
C ALA A 12 -38.34 22.30 -59.73
N GLY A 13 -38.14 21.12 -60.34
CA GLY A 13 -37.69 20.99 -61.75
C GLY A 13 -36.40 20.18 -61.93
N ALA A 14 -36.49 19.03 -62.60
CA ALA A 14 -35.36 18.16 -62.90
C ALA A 14 -35.34 17.76 -64.39
N ILE A 15 -34.23 17.09 -64.79
CA ILE A 15 -34.00 16.33 -66.05
C ILE A 15 -33.55 17.25 -67.21
N THR A 16 -32.46 17.00 -67.97
CA THR A 16 -32.09 15.77 -68.70
C THR A 16 -30.58 15.63 -68.96
N ARG A 17 -30.09 14.39 -69.16
CA ARG A 17 -28.71 14.05 -69.61
C ARG A 17 -28.63 13.85 -71.13
N ILE A 18 -27.58 14.38 -71.78
CA ILE A 18 -26.80 13.75 -72.87
C ILE A 18 -25.37 14.35 -72.72
N SER A 19 -24.23 13.73 -73.05
CA SER A 19 -23.90 12.44 -73.68
C SER A 19 -22.75 11.71 -72.94
N ALA A 20 -21.93 10.91 -73.63
CA ALA A 20 -20.71 10.27 -73.12
C ALA A 20 -19.66 10.10 -74.23
N THR A 21 -18.36 10.04 -73.88
CA THR A 21 -17.53 8.82 -74.05
C THR A 21 -16.06 8.99 -73.62
N SER A 22 -15.54 7.92 -72.99
CA SER A 22 -14.16 7.41 -73.01
C SER A 22 -12.96 8.31 -72.65
N LYS A 23 -12.34 8.00 -71.50
CA LYS A 23 -10.88 7.76 -71.42
C LYS A 23 -10.54 6.84 -70.25
N HIS A 24 -9.58 5.93 -70.46
CA HIS A 24 -9.03 5.06 -69.42
C HIS A 24 -8.30 5.88 -68.35
N VAL A 25 -8.47 5.50 -67.08
CA VAL A 25 -7.52 5.82 -66.01
C VAL A 25 -7.27 4.56 -65.16
N LEU A 26 -6.00 4.24 -64.97
CA LEU A 26 -5.51 3.13 -64.16
C LEU A 26 -5.81 3.37 -62.68
N ARG A 27 -6.28 2.35 -61.96
CA ARG A 27 -6.35 2.39 -60.49
C ARG A 27 -4.95 2.17 -59.90
N SER A 28 -4.30 3.23 -59.44
CA SER A 28 -3.17 3.12 -58.51
C SER A 28 -3.67 2.88 -57.09
N SER A 29 -3.04 1.94 -56.37
CA SER A 29 -3.34 1.61 -54.98
C SER A 29 -3.05 2.78 -54.02
N ALA A 30 -4.07 3.22 -53.27
CA ALA A 30 -3.90 4.14 -52.16
C ALA A 30 -3.97 3.37 -50.83
N THR A 31 -2.82 3.22 -50.17
CA THR A 31 -2.70 2.51 -48.88
C THR A 31 -3.28 3.37 -47.76
N GLN A 32 -4.54 3.12 -47.37
CA GLN A 32 -5.11 3.77 -46.19
C GLN A 32 -4.46 3.22 -44.91
N GLN A 33 -3.47 3.95 -44.37
CA GLN A 33 -3.04 3.77 -42.99
C GLN A 33 -4.16 4.25 -42.04
N ARG A 34 -4.68 3.34 -41.22
CA ARG A 34 -5.56 3.68 -40.10
C ARG A 34 -4.71 4.19 -38.94
N PRO A 35 -5.05 5.33 -38.30
CA PRO A 35 -4.39 5.71 -37.05
C PRO A 35 -4.82 4.75 -35.94
N TYR A 36 -3.85 4.07 -35.34
CA TYR A 36 -4.06 3.34 -34.09
C TYR A 36 -4.19 4.34 -32.94
N HIS A 37 -5.24 4.22 -32.11
CA HIS A 37 -5.29 4.94 -30.84
C HIS A 37 -4.21 4.39 -29.90
N GLN A 38 -3.17 5.19 -29.64
CA GLN A 38 -2.28 4.96 -28.51
C GLN A 38 -3.01 5.36 -27.23
N ALA A 39 -3.38 4.38 -26.41
CA ALA A 39 -3.68 4.63 -25.00
C ALA A 39 -2.37 4.97 -24.28
N GLY A 40 -2.37 6.01 -23.45
CA GLY A 40 -1.20 6.38 -22.65
C GLY A 40 -0.85 5.27 -21.63
N PRO A 41 0.43 4.86 -21.49
CA PRO A 41 0.79 3.75 -20.58
C PRO A 41 0.53 4.06 -19.09
N ASP A 42 0.77 5.31 -18.72
CA ASP A 42 1.10 5.75 -17.37
C ASP A 42 -0.05 5.62 -16.33
N THR A 43 -1.32 5.75 -16.74
CA THR A 43 -2.46 5.47 -15.84
C THR A 43 -2.75 3.98 -15.69
N SER A 44 -2.47 3.18 -16.73
CA SER A 44 -2.71 1.74 -16.76
C SER A 44 -1.70 0.98 -15.90
N GLU A 45 -0.44 1.44 -15.91
CA GLU A 45 0.66 0.91 -15.10
C GLU A 45 0.45 1.23 -13.61
N LYS A 46 0.07 2.47 -13.28
CA LYS A 46 -0.25 2.87 -11.89
C LYS A 46 -1.40 2.05 -11.30
N GLU A 47 -2.48 1.82 -12.04
CA GLU A 47 -3.59 0.96 -11.59
C GLU A 47 -3.11 -0.49 -11.35
N THR A 48 -2.20 -0.98 -12.19
CA THR A 48 -1.60 -2.33 -12.06
C THR A 48 -0.73 -2.40 -10.81
N ILE A 49 0.19 -1.46 -10.61
CA ILE A 49 1.05 -1.41 -9.40
C ILE A 49 0.21 -1.29 -8.14
N VAL A 50 -0.85 -0.46 -8.14
CA VAL A 50 -1.78 -0.33 -7.02
C VAL A 50 -2.53 -1.63 -6.74
N LYS A 51 -3.08 -2.30 -7.76
CA LYS A 51 -3.72 -3.62 -7.61
C LYS A 51 -2.74 -4.68 -7.09
N LEU A 52 -1.49 -4.65 -7.53
CA LEU A 52 -0.44 -5.55 -7.02
C LEU A 52 -0.19 -5.32 -5.53
N LEU A 53 0.06 -4.06 -5.13
CA LEU A 53 0.34 -3.70 -3.74
C LEU A 53 -0.84 -3.99 -2.80
N TYR A 54 -2.09 -3.81 -3.24
CA TYR A 54 -3.27 -4.19 -2.45
C TYR A 54 -3.42 -5.69 -2.17
N ASN A 55 -2.75 -6.55 -2.95
CA ASN A 55 -2.85 -8.00 -2.83
C ASN A 55 -1.63 -8.66 -2.20
N ILE A 56 -0.58 -7.86 -1.90
CA ILE A 56 0.59 -8.29 -1.15
C ILE A 56 0.34 -7.98 0.33
N GLY A 57 0.06 -9.02 1.13
CA GLY A 57 -0.12 -8.90 2.58
C GLY A 57 1.16 -9.16 3.39
N SER A 58 2.14 -9.86 2.81
CA SER A 58 3.36 -10.28 3.53
C SER A 58 4.63 -10.35 2.66
N LYS A 59 5.80 -10.29 3.31
CA LYS A 59 7.13 -10.46 2.70
C LYS A 59 7.24 -11.74 1.85
N LYS A 60 6.68 -12.87 2.32
CA LYS A 60 6.70 -14.15 1.60
C LYS A 60 5.93 -14.11 0.28
N GLU A 61 4.85 -13.31 0.21
CA GLU A 61 4.06 -13.12 -1.01
C GLU A 61 4.81 -12.25 -2.03
N VAL A 62 5.59 -11.26 -1.58
CA VAL A 62 6.56 -10.54 -2.45
C VAL A 62 7.59 -11.49 -3.03
N GLU A 63 8.21 -12.32 -2.19
CA GLU A 63 9.23 -13.29 -2.61
C GLU A 63 8.66 -14.38 -3.53
N GLN A 64 7.40 -14.79 -3.34
CA GLN A 64 6.70 -15.68 -4.29
C GLN A 64 6.45 -14.97 -5.63
N TYR A 65 5.96 -13.73 -5.60
CA TYR A 65 5.71 -12.93 -6.80
C TYR A 65 7.00 -12.76 -7.63
N LEU A 66 8.10 -12.35 -7.00
CA LEU A 66 9.40 -12.18 -7.64
C LEU A 66 9.95 -13.49 -8.24
N ARG A 67 9.75 -14.64 -7.58
CA ARG A 67 10.15 -15.96 -8.11
C ARG A 67 9.37 -16.34 -9.38
N HIS A 68 8.06 -16.10 -9.41
CA HIS A 68 7.24 -16.37 -10.61
C HIS A 68 7.55 -15.42 -11.77
N PHE A 69 8.03 -14.20 -11.47
CA PHE A 69 8.42 -13.19 -12.45
C PHE A 69 9.80 -13.38 -13.05
N SER A 70 10.77 -13.83 -12.24
CA SER A 70 12.17 -13.99 -12.66
C SER A 70 12.45 -15.31 -13.38
N SER A 71 11.51 -16.26 -13.35
CA SER A 71 11.62 -17.51 -14.09
C SER A 71 11.28 -17.34 -15.57
N VAL A 72 12.05 -18.02 -16.43
CA VAL A 72 11.82 -18.12 -17.88
C VAL A 72 10.53 -18.91 -18.21
N GLU A 73 9.92 -19.55 -17.21
CA GLU A 73 8.73 -20.41 -17.33
C GLU A 73 7.37 -19.69 -17.28
N SER A 74 7.30 -18.38 -17.50
CA SER A 74 6.05 -17.60 -17.44
C SER A 74 4.91 -18.10 -18.36
N GLN A 75 5.23 -18.97 -19.32
CA GLN A 75 4.29 -19.68 -20.18
C GLN A 75 3.49 -20.80 -19.46
N LYS A 76 4.01 -21.35 -18.35
CA LYS A 76 3.37 -22.41 -17.52
C LYS A 76 2.64 -21.85 -16.28
N PHE A 77 2.27 -20.57 -16.28
CA PHE A 77 1.78 -19.91 -15.08
C PHE A 77 0.44 -20.48 -14.56
N ALA A 78 -0.64 -20.39 -15.36
CA ALA A 78 -1.96 -20.85 -14.93
C ALA A 78 -2.89 -21.27 -16.08
N VAL A 79 -3.68 -22.32 -15.83
CA VAL A 79 -4.87 -22.69 -16.63
C VAL A 79 -6.11 -22.27 -15.85
N ILE A 80 -6.97 -21.44 -16.44
CA ILE A 80 -8.16 -20.86 -15.80
C ILE A 80 -9.42 -21.38 -16.50
N LYS A 81 -10.20 -22.21 -15.81
CA LYS A 81 -11.55 -22.59 -16.22
C LYS A 81 -12.55 -21.51 -15.81
N VAL A 82 -13.25 -20.93 -16.77
CA VAL A 82 -14.32 -19.95 -16.57
C VAL A 82 -15.68 -20.60 -16.76
N GLY A 83 -16.54 -20.55 -15.73
CA GLY A 83 -17.94 -20.95 -15.84
C GLY A 83 -18.74 -19.97 -16.71
N GLY A 84 -19.68 -20.47 -17.53
CA GLY A 84 -20.45 -19.62 -18.45
C GLY A 84 -21.19 -18.46 -17.76
N ALA A 85 -21.72 -18.66 -16.55
CA ALA A 85 -22.37 -17.61 -15.76
C ALA A 85 -21.44 -16.42 -15.46
N VAL A 86 -20.16 -16.67 -15.17
CA VAL A 86 -19.16 -15.60 -14.94
C VAL A 86 -19.00 -14.68 -16.15
N ILE A 87 -19.20 -15.19 -17.37
CA ILE A 87 -19.13 -14.42 -18.63
C ILE A 87 -20.44 -13.64 -18.88
N SER A 88 -21.57 -14.09 -18.33
CA SER A 88 -22.83 -13.32 -18.33
C SER A 88 -22.79 -12.21 -17.30
N ASP A 89 -22.45 -12.56 -16.06
CA ASP A 89 -22.85 -11.80 -14.87
C ASP A 89 -21.69 -10.99 -14.27
N ASP A 90 -20.44 -11.42 -14.47
CA ASP A 90 -19.24 -10.82 -13.84
C ASP A 90 -18.10 -10.54 -14.85
N LEU A 91 -18.47 -10.31 -16.11
CA LEU A 91 -17.53 -10.14 -17.24
C LEU A 91 -16.54 -8.99 -17.03
N ALA A 92 -16.98 -7.87 -16.46
CA ALA A 92 -16.13 -6.70 -16.24
C ALA A 92 -15.02 -6.99 -15.21
N THR A 93 -15.36 -7.68 -14.11
CA THR A 93 -14.42 -8.09 -13.07
C THR A 93 -13.46 -9.15 -13.60
N LEU A 94 -13.96 -10.15 -14.34
CA LEU A 94 -13.14 -11.16 -15.02
C LEU A 94 -12.13 -10.53 -15.98
N ALA A 95 -12.58 -9.63 -16.87
CA ALA A 95 -11.70 -8.95 -17.81
C ALA A 95 -10.68 -8.04 -17.12
N SER A 96 -11.07 -7.36 -16.04
CA SER A 96 -10.19 -6.54 -15.18
C SER A 96 -9.11 -7.39 -14.49
N ALA A 97 -9.46 -8.55 -13.95
CA ALA A 97 -8.54 -9.45 -13.27
C ALA A 97 -7.56 -10.12 -14.26
N LEU A 98 -8.03 -10.58 -15.41
CA LEU A 98 -7.18 -11.12 -16.48
C LEU A 98 -6.26 -10.05 -17.10
N THR A 99 -6.76 -8.81 -17.25
CA THR A 99 -5.97 -7.65 -17.69
C THR A 99 -4.85 -7.35 -16.70
N PHE A 100 -5.14 -7.37 -15.40
CA PHE A 100 -4.12 -7.19 -14.37
C PHE A 100 -3.01 -8.25 -14.51
N LEU A 101 -3.36 -9.54 -14.63
CA LEU A 101 -2.39 -10.62 -14.84
C LEU A 101 -1.53 -10.39 -16.10
N ASN A 102 -2.12 -9.94 -17.20
CA ASN A 102 -1.35 -9.67 -18.43
C ASN A 102 -0.43 -8.45 -18.31
N ARG A 103 -0.87 -7.37 -17.64
CA ARG A 103 -0.04 -6.20 -17.38
C ARG A 103 1.11 -6.50 -16.41
N VAL A 104 0.94 -7.45 -15.50
CA VAL A 104 2.04 -8.05 -14.73
C VAL A 104 2.73 -9.20 -15.50
N GLY A 105 2.80 -9.16 -16.82
CA GLY A 105 3.66 -10.05 -17.63
C GLY A 105 3.27 -11.53 -17.66
N LEU A 106 2.12 -11.91 -17.10
CA LEU A 106 1.69 -13.31 -16.99
C LEU A 106 0.64 -13.63 -18.05
N TYR A 107 0.67 -14.86 -18.57
CA TYR A 107 -0.17 -15.30 -19.67
C TYR A 107 -1.09 -16.46 -19.23
N PRO A 108 -2.12 -16.20 -18.41
CA PRO A 108 -3.10 -17.21 -18.06
C PRO A 108 -3.82 -17.74 -19.30
N ILE A 109 -3.98 -19.06 -19.35
CA ILE A 109 -4.64 -19.76 -20.45
C ILE A 109 -6.09 -20.00 -20.05
N VAL A 110 -7.02 -19.36 -20.74
CA VAL A 110 -8.43 -19.31 -20.32
C VAL A 110 -9.24 -20.32 -21.12
N VAL A 111 -9.87 -21.29 -20.45
CA VAL A 111 -10.83 -22.24 -21.06
C VAL A 111 -12.21 -21.90 -20.53
N HIS A 112 -13.18 -21.62 -21.41
CA HIS A 112 -14.50 -21.20 -20.97
C HIS A 112 -15.63 -22.11 -21.44
N GLY A 113 -16.66 -22.24 -20.59
CA GLY A 113 -17.95 -22.84 -20.93
C GLY A 113 -18.99 -21.79 -21.34
N ALA A 114 -20.19 -22.24 -21.72
CA ALA A 114 -21.34 -21.39 -22.02
C ALA A 114 -22.69 -22.06 -21.62
N GLY A 115 -22.70 -22.82 -20.52
CA GLY A 115 -23.82 -23.69 -20.12
C GLY A 115 -25.18 -22.99 -19.95
N PRO A 116 -25.29 -21.91 -19.15
CA PRO A 116 -26.53 -21.15 -19.00
C PRO A 116 -27.02 -20.55 -20.31
N GLN A 117 -26.13 -19.90 -21.07
CA GLN A 117 -26.42 -19.29 -22.36
C GLN A 117 -26.96 -20.32 -23.37
N LEU A 118 -26.34 -21.51 -23.40
CA LEU A 118 -26.77 -22.62 -24.24
C LEU A 118 -28.18 -23.10 -23.85
N ASN A 119 -28.49 -23.26 -22.56
CA ASN A 119 -29.84 -23.63 -22.12
C ASN A 119 -30.89 -22.60 -22.57
N THR A 120 -30.63 -21.31 -22.35
CA THR A 120 -31.54 -20.23 -22.78
C THR A 120 -31.78 -20.24 -24.29
N ARG A 121 -30.73 -20.48 -25.08
CA ARG A 121 -30.80 -20.42 -26.55
C ARG A 121 -31.39 -21.68 -27.18
N LEU A 122 -31.27 -22.84 -26.52
CA LEU A 122 -32.00 -24.07 -26.88
C LEU A 122 -33.51 -23.94 -26.58
N ALA A 123 -33.87 -23.41 -25.41
CA ALA A 123 -35.26 -23.16 -25.04
C ALA A 123 -35.93 -22.18 -26.02
N ALA A 124 -35.23 -21.10 -26.41
CA ALA A 124 -35.72 -20.15 -27.43
C ALA A 124 -35.88 -20.77 -28.84
N ALA A 125 -35.21 -21.90 -29.11
CA ALA A 125 -35.35 -22.68 -30.34
C ALA A 125 -36.35 -23.86 -30.20
N ASN A 126 -37.05 -23.97 -29.07
CA ASN A 126 -37.92 -25.11 -28.71
C ASN A 126 -37.19 -26.48 -28.73
N ILE A 127 -35.90 -26.51 -28.36
CA ILE A 127 -35.13 -27.74 -28.21
C ILE A 127 -34.94 -28.01 -26.71
N GLU A 128 -35.40 -29.16 -26.25
CA GLU A 128 -35.28 -29.57 -24.85
C GLU A 128 -33.85 -30.04 -24.51
N ALA A 129 -33.28 -29.52 -23.43
CA ALA A 129 -31.93 -29.87 -23.00
C ALA A 129 -31.93 -31.22 -22.25
N ARG A 130 -31.53 -32.29 -22.95
CA ARG A 130 -31.43 -33.65 -22.39
C ARG A 130 -30.08 -33.89 -21.70
N TYR A 131 -30.12 -34.55 -20.54
CA TYR A 131 -28.93 -34.93 -19.77
C TYR A 131 -29.01 -36.39 -19.33
N GLU A 132 -27.88 -37.10 -19.39
CA GLU A 132 -27.72 -38.45 -18.88
C GLU A 132 -26.35 -38.55 -18.19
N ASP A 133 -26.30 -39.16 -16.99
CA ASP A 133 -25.11 -39.17 -16.11
C ASP A 133 -24.51 -37.78 -15.79
N GLY A 134 -25.32 -36.70 -15.94
CA GLY A 134 -24.86 -35.31 -15.82
C GLY A 134 -24.19 -34.74 -17.08
N ILE A 135 -24.07 -35.54 -18.15
CA ILE A 135 -23.55 -35.15 -19.46
C ILE A 135 -24.71 -34.71 -20.35
N ARG A 136 -24.55 -33.61 -21.09
CA ARG A 136 -25.56 -33.13 -22.05
C ARG A 136 -25.48 -33.94 -23.34
N ILE A 137 -26.56 -34.65 -23.68
CA ILE A 137 -26.70 -35.29 -25.00
C ILE A 137 -26.69 -34.19 -26.06
N THR A 138 -25.80 -34.29 -27.05
CA THR A 138 -25.55 -33.19 -28.00
C THR A 138 -25.81 -33.66 -29.43
N ASP A 139 -27.06 -33.58 -29.86
CA ASP A 139 -27.46 -33.85 -31.25
C ASP A 139 -27.04 -32.72 -32.22
N GLY A 140 -27.25 -32.93 -33.52
CA GLY A 140 -26.83 -32.00 -34.58
C GLY A 140 -27.37 -30.58 -34.42
N PRO A 141 -28.70 -30.38 -34.22
CA PRO A 141 -29.29 -29.08 -33.92
C PRO A 141 -28.72 -28.46 -32.63
N THR A 142 -28.56 -29.25 -31.56
CA THR A 142 -27.97 -28.79 -30.30
C THR A 142 -26.52 -28.32 -30.49
N LEU A 143 -25.72 -29.05 -31.28
CA LEU A 143 -24.33 -28.68 -31.57
C LEU A 143 -24.23 -27.41 -32.41
N ALA A 144 -25.10 -27.22 -33.41
CA ALA A 144 -25.11 -26.02 -34.24
C ALA A 144 -25.34 -24.75 -33.38
N ILE A 145 -26.33 -24.82 -32.49
CA ILE A 145 -26.62 -23.79 -31.49
C ILE A 145 -25.44 -23.60 -30.53
N ALA A 146 -24.85 -24.68 -30.03
CA ALA A 146 -23.72 -24.64 -29.12
C ALA A 146 -22.51 -23.91 -29.75
N ARG A 147 -22.11 -24.30 -30.96
CA ARG A 147 -20.96 -23.70 -31.67
C ARG A 147 -21.07 -22.18 -31.78
N GLU A 148 -22.26 -21.69 -32.14
CA GLU A 148 -22.53 -20.25 -32.21
C GLU A 148 -22.51 -19.55 -30.85
N VAL A 149 -23.11 -20.16 -29.82
CA VAL A 149 -23.10 -19.62 -28.45
C VAL A 149 -21.67 -19.56 -27.90
N PHE A 150 -20.88 -20.62 -28.05
CA PHE A 150 -19.48 -20.65 -27.64
C PHE A 150 -18.64 -19.59 -28.38
N ALA A 151 -18.81 -19.44 -29.70
CA ALA A 151 -18.12 -18.39 -30.47
C ALA A 151 -18.56 -16.97 -30.07
N SER A 152 -19.82 -16.77 -29.69
CA SER A 152 -20.35 -15.50 -29.18
C SER A 152 -19.73 -15.13 -27.83
N GLU A 153 -19.79 -16.03 -26.84
CA GLU A 153 -19.22 -15.76 -25.51
C GLU A 153 -17.69 -15.64 -25.54
N ASN A 154 -17.01 -16.38 -26.43
CA ASN A 154 -15.57 -16.25 -26.65
C ASN A 154 -15.21 -14.83 -27.13
N ARG A 155 -15.90 -14.34 -28.18
CA ARG A 155 -15.71 -12.98 -28.70
C ARG A 155 -16.03 -11.92 -27.65
N LYS A 156 -17.13 -12.10 -26.91
CA LYS A 156 -17.57 -11.18 -25.84
C LYS A 156 -16.50 -10.99 -24.76
N LEU A 157 -15.79 -12.06 -24.39
CA LEU A 157 -14.65 -12.00 -23.46
C LEU A 157 -13.40 -11.37 -24.09
N VAL A 158 -13.05 -11.74 -25.32
CA VAL A 158 -11.92 -11.14 -26.05
C VAL A 158 -12.10 -9.62 -26.21
N GLU A 159 -13.25 -9.16 -26.68
CA GLU A 159 -13.54 -7.73 -26.82
C GLU A 159 -13.52 -6.98 -25.48
N ALA A 160 -13.91 -7.64 -24.37
CA ALA A 160 -13.85 -7.04 -23.04
C ALA A 160 -12.40 -6.86 -22.56
N LEU A 161 -11.51 -7.79 -22.91
CA LEU A 161 -10.06 -7.68 -22.66
C LEU A 161 -9.42 -6.59 -23.54
N GLU A 162 -9.73 -6.57 -24.84
CA GLU A 162 -9.20 -5.58 -25.78
C GLU A 162 -9.65 -4.15 -25.42
N ARG A 163 -10.89 -3.97 -24.94
CA ARG A 163 -11.39 -2.69 -24.41
C ARG A 163 -10.59 -2.17 -23.20
N LEU A 164 -9.89 -3.04 -22.47
CA LEU A 164 -9.00 -2.69 -21.36
C LEU A 164 -7.51 -2.59 -21.78
N GLY A 165 -7.22 -2.68 -23.08
CA GLY A 165 -5.87 -2.67 -23.65
C GLY A 165 -5.13 -4.01 -23.60
N THR A 166 -5.79 -5.09 -23.15
CA THR A 166 -5.21 -6.43 -23.08
C THR A 166 -5.32 -7.13 -24.43
N ARG A 167 -4.20 -7.56 -25.00
CA ARG A 167 -4.20 -8.34 -26.24
C ARG A 167 -4.66 -9.77 -25.92
N ALA A 168 -5.80 -10.16 -26.49
CA ALA A 168 -6.34 -11.52 -26.38
C ALA A 168 -6.47 -12.16 -27.75
N ARG A 169 -6.39 -13.49 -27.84
CA ARG A 169 -6.59 -14.25 -29.07
C ARG A 169 -7.77 -15.21 -28.90
N PRO A 170 -8.85 -15.09 -29.71
CA PRO A 170 -9.92 -16.08 -29.73
C PRO A 170 -9.39 -17.39 -30.34
N ILE A 171 -9.58 -18.49 -29.62
CA ILE A 171 -9.19 -19.84 -30.07
C ILE A 171 -10.43 -20.74 -29.96
N THR A 172 -11.18 -20.82 -31.06
CA THR A 172 -12.50 -21.50 -31.11
C THR A 172 -12.44 -22.94 -31.62
N GLY A 173 -11.24 -23.48 -31.85
CA GLY A 173 -10.99 -24.81 -32.42
C GLY A 173 -9.49 -25.11 -32.52
N GLY A 174 -9.13 -26.30 -33.00
CA GLY A 174 -7.75 -26.72 -33.30
C GLY A 174 -6.85 -27.04 -32.10
N VAL A 175 -7.33 -26.87 -30.85
CA VAL A 175 -6.58 -27.22 -29.62
C VAL A 175 -6.91 -28.65 -29.16
N PHE A 176 -8.18 -29.00 -29.05
CA PHE A 176 -8.63 -30.27 -28.51
C PHE A 176 -8.97 -31.24 -29.64
N VAL A 177 -8.25 -32.36 -29.70
CA VAL A 177 -8.58 -33.49 -30.59
C VAL A 177 -9.27 -34.55 -29.74
N ALA A 178 -10.44 -35.01 -30.19
CA ALA A 178 -11.30 -35.92 -29.43
C ALA A 178 -11.93 -36.99 -30.31
N ASP A 179 -12.07 -38.19 -29.74
CA ASP A 179 -12.96 -39.23 -30.27
C ASP A 179 -14.36 -39.04 -29.68
N TYR A 180 -15.36 -39.75 -30.21
CA TYR A 180 -16.67 -39.84 -29.58
C TYR A 180 -16.56 -40.47 -28.18
N LEU A 181 -17.19 -39.86 -27.17
CA LEU A 181 -17.21 -40.42 -25.80
C LEU A 181 -18.02 -41.71 -25.75
N ASP A 182 -19.26 -41.63 -26.25
CA ASP A 182 -20.14 -42.72 -26.60
C ASP A 182 -21.13 -42.13 -27.62
N LYS A 183 -21.05 -42.60 -28.87
CA LYS A 183 -21.78 -42.00 -29.99
C LYS A 183 -23.27 -42.35 -29.95
N ASP A 184 -23.61 -43.54 -29.51
CA ASP A 184 -25.00 -44.01 -29.48
C ASP A 184 -25.74 -43.42 -28.27
N LYS A 185 -25.02 -43.17 -27.17
CA LYS A 185 -25.56 -42.59 -25.93
C LYS A 185 -25.61 -41.06 -25.92
N TYR A 186 -24.52 -40.38 -26.31
CA TYR A 186 -24.40 -38.93 -26.14
C TYR A 186 -24.38 -38.13 -27.48
N ASP A 187 -24.41 -38.81 -28.62
CA ASP A 187 -24.24 -38.26 -29.98
C ASP A 187 -22.92 -37.47 -30.14
N ARG A 188 -22.92 -36.15 -30.41
CA ARG A 188 -21.70 -35.36 -30.68
C ARG A 188 -21.02 -34.85 -29.41
N VAL A 189 -20.76 -35.75 -28.47
CA VAL A 189 -19.96 -35.48 -27.26
C VAL A 189 -18.61 -36.17 -27.36
N GLY A 190 -17.54 -35.44 -27.03
CA GLY A 190 -16.17 -35.87 -27.23
C GLY A 190 -15.43 -36.29 -25.96
N LYS A 191 -14.54 -37.28 -26.12
CA LYS A 191 -13.48 -37.63 -25.17
C LYS A 191 -12.15 -37.14 -25.76
N ILE A 192 -11.51 -36.19 -25.11
CA ILE A 192 -10.21 -35.65 -25.56
C ILE A 192 -9.16 -36.78 -25.53
N VAL A 193 -8.43 -36.92 -26.64
CA VAL A 193 -7.34 -37.90 -26.80
C VAL A 193 -5.98 -37.21 -27.04
N LYS A 194 -5.99 -35.94 -27.48
CA LYS A 194 -4.77 -35.16 -27.69
C LYS A 194 -5.04 -33.65 -27.55
N VAL A 195 -4.08 -32.93 -26.99
CA VAL A 195 -4.08 -31.46 -26.91
C VAL A 195 -2.94 -30.91 -27.77
N ASN A 196 -3.26 -29.97 -28.66
CA ASN A 196 -2.31 -29.29 -29.53
C ASN A 196 -1.81 -27.99 -28.87
N ARG A 197 -0.72 -28.10 -28.10
CA ARG A 197 -0.15 -26.98 -27.34
C ARG A 197 0.37 -25.82 -28.21
N GLU A 198 0.82 -26.10 -29.43
CA GLU A 198 1.45 -25.09 -30.31
C GLU A 198 0.50 -23.92 -30.66
N VAL A 199 -0.81 -24.18 -30.76
CA VAL A 199 -1.82 -23.12 -30.97
C VAL A 199 -1.84 -22.15 -29.79
N VAL A 200 -1.75 -22.67 -28.57
CA VAL A 200 -1.73 -21.90 -27.32
C VAL A 200 -0.40 -21.18 -27.13
N GLU A 201 0.73 -21.89 -27.29
CA GLU A 201 2.08 -21.34 -27.19
C GLU A 201 2.31 -20.22 -28.23
N SER A 202 1.81 -20.37 -29.46
CA SER A 202 1.89 -19.31 -30.49
C SER A 202 1.11 -18.03 -30.14
N SER A 203 0.11 -18.11 -29.25
CA SER A 203 -0.58 -16.93 -28.71
C SER A 203 0.29 -16.24 -27.67
N ILE A 204 0.84 -17.02 -26.73
CA ILE A 204 1.70 -16.53 -25.65
C ILE A 204 2.97 -15.87 -26.23
N ARG A 205 3.65 -16.53 -27.17
CA ARG A 205 4.82 -15.98 -27.89
C ARG A 205 4.52 -14.70 -28.67
N ALA A 206 3.26 -14.48 -29.08
CA ALA A 206 2.82 -13.26 -29.74
C ALA A 206 2.39 -12.14 -28.77
N GLY A 207 2.47 -12.37 -27.45
CA GLY A 207 2.02 -11.46 -26.41
C GLY A 207 0.50 -11.37 -26.29
N CYS A 208 -0.23 -12.45 -26.58
CA CYS A 208 -1.70 -12.51 -26.53
C CYS A 208 -2.20 -13.55 -25.52
N LEU A 209 -3.14 -13.18 -24.65
CA LEU A 209 -3.87 -14.14 -23.81
C LEU A 209 -4.68 -15.13 -24.68
N PRO A 210 -4.44 -16.45 -24.59
CA PRO A 210 -5.21 -17.43 -25.35
C PRO A 210 -6.57 -17.70 -24.67
N ILE A 211 -7.67 -17.42 -25.38
CA ILE A 211 -9.05 -17.59 -24.89
C ILE A 211 -9.73 -18.73 -25.66
N LEU A 212 -9.82 -19.90 -25.03
CA LEU A 212 -10.25 -21.17 -25.62
C LEU A 212 -11.72 -21.49 -25.32
N THR A 213 -12.45 -21.96 -26.34
CA THR A 213 -13.71 -22.69 -26.15
C THR A 213 -13.44 -24.14 -25.73
N SER A 214 -14.36 -24.79 -25.00
CA SER A 214 -14.29 -26.24 -24.71
C SER A 214 -14.84 -27.15 -25.82
N LEU A 215 -14.71 -26.75 -27.08
CA LEU A 215 -15.05 -27.57 -28.24
C LEU A 215 -13.82 -28.36 -28.69
N ALA A 216 -14.03 -29.60 -29.12
CA ALA A 216 -13.00 -30.46 -29.68
C ALA A 216 -13.37 -30.88 -31.10
N GLU A 217 -12.40 -31.46 -31.83
CA GLU A 217 -12.57 -31.93 -33.21
C GLU A 217 -12.07 -33.37 -33.33
N THR A 218 -12.76 -34.20 -34.11
CA THR A 218 -12.20 -35.50 -34.54
C THR A 218 -11.05 -35.28 -35.54
N PRO A 219 -10.19 -36.28 -35.80
CA PRO A 219 -9.15 -36.18 -36.83
C PRO A 219 -9.67 -35.82 -38.23
N GLU A 220 -10.94 -36.12 -38.53
CA GLU A 220 -11.64 -35.80 -39.79
C GLU A 220 -12.31 -34.41 -39.78
N GLY A 221 -12.25 -33.66 -38.67
CA GLY A 221 -12.79 -32.31 -38.53
C GLY A 221 -14.25 -32.22 -38.04
N GLN A 222 -14.85 -33.30 -37.52
CA GLN A 222 -16.17 -33.20 -36.89
C GLN A 222 -16.04 -32.56 -35.51
N ILE A 223 -16.71 -31.43 -35.29
CA ILE A 223 -16.75 -30.76 -33.98
C ILE A 223 -17.55 -31.60 -32.98
N LEU A 224 -17.03 -31.77 -31.78
CA LEU A 224 -17.66 -32.44 -30.64
C LEU A 224 -17.73 -31.49 -29.44
N ASN A 225 -18.82 -31.59 -28.67
CA ASN A 225 -18.98 -30.86 -27.41
C ASN A 225 -18.22 -31.58 -26.30
N VAL A 226 -17.45 -30.84 -25.48
CA VAL A 226 -16.71 -31.39 -24.33
C VAL A 226 -16.97 -30.56 -23.09
N ASN A 227 -17.02 -31.23 -21.92
CA ASN A 227 -17.12 -30.57 -20.63
C ASN A 227 -15.89 -29.67 -20.41
N ALA A 228 -16.12 -28.38 -20.11
CA ALA A 228 -15.07 -27.40 -19.87
C ALA A 228 -14.15 -27.73 -18.68
N ASP A 229 -14.63 -28.47 -17.68
CA ASP A 229 -13.78 -28.91 -16.56
C ASP A 229 -12.80 -30.03 -16.99
N ILE A 230 -13.26 -30.95 -17.85
CA ILE A 230 -12.41 -31.98 -18.48
C ILE A 230 -11.41 -31.33 -19.44
N ALA A 231 -11.87 -30.39 -20.30
CA ALA A 231 -11.00 -29.69 -21.25
C ALA A 231 -9.89 -28.89 -20.54
N ALA A 232 -10.21 -28.22 -19.43
CA ALA A 232 -9.22 -27.55 -18.60
C ALA A 232 -8.25 -28.54 -17.91
N GLY A 233 -8.75 -29.70 -17.46
CA GLY A 233 -7.94 -30.77 -16.89
C GLY A 233 -6.93 -31.34 -17.89
N GLU A 234 -7.37 -31.76 -19.07
CA GLU A 234 -6.48 -32.32 -20.10
C GLU A 234 -5.46 -31.29 -20.62
N LEU A 235 -5.86 -30.02 -20.74
CA LEU A 235 -4.93 -28.93 -21.03
C LEU A 235 -3.88 -28.76 -19.92
N ALA A 236 -4.27 -28.87 -18.65
CA ALA A 236 -3.35 -28.80 -17.53
C ALA A 236 -2.40 -30.01 -17.46
N ARG A 237 -2.85 -31.23 -17.80
CA ARG A 237 -1.97 -32.42 -17.90
C ARG A 237 -0.85 -32.25 -18.93
N VAL A 238 -1.12 -31.56 -20.04
CA VAL A 238 -0.15 -31.36 -21.14
C VAL A 238 0.79 -30.19 -20.90
N LEU A 239 0.36 -29.17 -20.14
CA LEU A 239 1.14 -27.95 -19.90
C LEU A 239 1.85 -27.92 -18.53
N GLU A 240 1.40 -28.75 -17.58
CA GLU A 240 1.91 -28.83 -16.21
C GLU A 240 1.98 -27.47 -15.48
N PRO A 241 0.88 -26.71 -15.38
CA PRO A 241 0.90 -25.39 -14.77
C PRO A 241 1.08 -25.45 -13.25
N LEU A 242 1.60 -24.37 -12.68
CA LEU A 242 1.73 -24.21 -11.21
C LEU A 242 0.36 -24.02 -10.54
N LYS A 243 -0.56 -23.30 -11.20
CA LYS A 243 -1.92 -23.02 -10.71
C LYS A 243 -2.97 -23.44 -11.73
N ILE A 244 -4.02 -24.09 -11.25
CA ILE A 244 -5.21 -24.45 -12.03
C ILE A 244 -6.39 -23.81 -11.33
N VAL A 245 -7.11 -22.91 -12.00
CA VAL A 245 -8.15 -22.09 -11.34
C VAL A 245 -9.52 -22.41 -11.91
N TYR A 246 -10.47 -22.80 -11.06
CA TYR A 246 -11.87 -22.98 -11.42
C TYR A 246 -12.69 -21.80 -10.87
N LEU A 247 -13.08 -20.88 -11.75
CA LEU A 247 -13.90 -19.73 -11.35
C LEU A 247 -15.36 -20.12 -11.12
N ASN A 248 -15.89 -19.76 -9.95
CA ASN A 248 -17.30 -19.89 -9.58
C ASN A 248 -17.83 -18.65 -8.83
N GLU A 249 -19.15 -18.48 -8.81
CA GLU A 249 -19.81 -17.37 -8.08
C GLU A 249 -19.60 -17.45 -6.56
N LYS A 250 -19.40 -18.66 -6.02
CA LYS A 250 -19.41 -18.92 -4.58
C LYS A 250 -18.07 -18.70 -3.88
N ASN A 251 -17.00 -18.37 -4.60
CA ASN A 251 -15.66 -18.20 -4.05
C ASN A 251 -15.15 -19.38 -3.18
N GLY A 252 -15.27 -20.60 -3.71
CA GLY A 252 -14.72 -21.81 -3.08
C GLY A 252 -15.73 -22.90 -2.74
N LEU A 253 -15.36 -23.73 -1.77
CA LEU A 253 -16.12 -24.81 -1.15
C LEU A 253 -16.39 -24.49 0.33
N TYR A 254 -17.52 -24.99 0.83
CA TYR A 254 -17.98 -24.74 2.20
C TYR A 254 -18.27 -26.06 2.90
N ASN A 255 -17.91 -26.14 4.18
CA ASN A 255 -18.26 -27.25 5.04
C ASN A 255 -19.76 -27.17 5.34
N GLY A 256 -20.49 -28.22 4.95
CA GLY A 256 -21.96 -28.23 5.01
C GLY A 256 -22.56 -28.37 6.40
N THR A 257 -21.74 -28.71 7.41
CA THR A 257 -22.17 -28.79 8.82
C THR A 257 -21.91 -27.48 9.56
N THR A 258 -20.75 -26.85 9.34
CA THR A 258 -20.32 -25.64 10.07
C THR A 258 -20.61 -24.34 9.33
N GLY A 259 -20.93 -24.41 8.03
CA GLY A 259 -21.12 -23.24 7.16
C GLY A 259 -19.83 -22.49 6.82
N LYS A 260 -18.67 -22.88 7.37
CA LYS A 260 -17.39 -22.21 7.14
C LYS A 260 -16.82 -22.55 5.76
N LYS A 261 -16.15 -21.58 5.13
CA LYS A 261 -15.36 -21.82 3.91
C LYS A 261 -14.21 -22.77 4.23
N ILE A 262 -13.92 -23.69 3.32
CA ILE A 262 -12.75 -24.59 3.41
C ILE A 262 -11.61 -23.85 2.72
N GLU A 263 -10.58 -23.45 3.47
CA GLU A 263 -9.49 -22.63 2.92
C GLU A 263 -8.47 -23.47 2.16
N THR A 264 -8.06 -24.61 2.72
CA THR A 264 -7.13 -25.55 2.09
C THR A 264 -7.62 -27.00 2.24
N ILE A 265 -7.28 -27.87 1.29
CA ILE A 265 -7.43 -29.33 1.34
C ILE A 265 -6.12 -29.99 0.90
N HIS A 266 -5.52 -30.80 1.77
CA HIS A 266 -4.35 -31.64 1.49
C HIS A 266 -4.79 -33.07 1.14
N LEU A 267 -4.82 -33.41 -0.15
CA LEU A 267 -5.44 -34.65 -0.64
C LEU A 267 -4.78 -35.94 -0.13
N ASP A 268 -3.48 -35.96 0.13
CA ASP A 268 -2.79 -37.18 0.59
C ASP A 268 -3.16 -37.55 2.05
N GLU A 269 -3.62 -36.58 2.84
CA GLU A 269 -4.10 -36.72 4.23
C GLU A 269 -5.64 -36.78 4.29
N GLU A 270 -6.33 -35.75 3.77
CA GLU A 270 -7.74 -35.48 4.07
C GLU A 270 -8.74 -36.18 3.14
N TYR A 271 -8.33 -36.57 1.92
CA TYR A 271 -9.27 -36.94 0.84
C TYR A 271 -10.23 -38.07 1.21
N GLN A 272 -9.72 -39.13 1.86
CA GLN A 272 -10.52 -40.31 2.20
C GLN A 272 -11.58 -39.99 3.26
N ASP A 273 -11.25 -39.15 4.23
CA ASP A 273 -12.18 -38.79 5.30
C ASP A 273 -13.19 -37.74 4.82
N LEU A 274 -12.74 -36.75 4.04
CA LEU A 274 -13.61 -35.78 3.39
C LEU A 274 -14.64 -36.43 2.46
N LEU A 275 -14.34 -37.57 1.83
CA LEU A 275 -15.32 -38.33 1.03
C LEU A 275 -16.30 -39.16 1.87
N LYS A 276 -16.00 -39.47 3.14
CA LYS A 276 -16.93 -40.17 4.06
C LYS A 276 -17.95 -39.21 4.67
N GLU A 277 -17.59 -37.93 4.80
CA GLU A 277 -18.44 -36.88 5.38
C GLU A 277 -19.86 -36.82 4.76
N PRO A 278 -20.94 -36.93 5.56
CA PRO A 278 -22.32 -36.97 5.05
C PRO A 278 -22.76 -35.72 4.28
N TRP A 279 -22.18 -34.56 4.58
CA TRP A 279 -22.55 -33.28 3.95
C TRP A 279 -21.89 -33.08 2.58
N VAL A 280 -20.89 -33.88 2.21
CA VAL A 280 -20.22 -33.79 0.90
C VAL A 280 -21.11 -34.44 -0.16
N LYS A 281 -21.95 -33.63 -0.82
CA LYS A 281 -22.92 -34.08 -1.84
C LYS A 281 -22.23 -34.63 -3.08
N TYR A 282 -22.98 -35.43 -3.87
CA TYR A 282 -22.49 -36.12 -5.08
C TYR A 282 -21.65 -35.23 -6.02
N GLY A 283 -22.14 -34.04 -6.38
CA GLY A 283 -21.39 -33.12 -7.26
C GLY A 283 -20.07 -32.63 -6.65
N THR A 284 -19.99 -32.47 -5.33
CA THR A 284 -18.73 -32.15 -4.63
C THR A 284 -17.80 -33.36 -4.61
N LYS A 285 -18.31 -34.58 -4.38
CA LYS A 285 -17.50 -35.81 -4.46
C LYS A 285 -16.90 -36.02 -5.85
N LEU A 286 -17.70 -35.81 -6.90
CA LEU A 286 -17.24 -35.92 -8.29
C LEU A 286 -16.13 -34.89 -8.58
N LYS A 287 -16.33 -33.62 -8.24
CA LYS A 287 -15.32 -32.57 -8.44
C LYS A 287 -14.03 -32.83 -7.64
N LEU A 288 -14.13 -33.31 -6.39
CA LEU A 288 -12.94 -33.68 -5.60
C LEU A 288 -12.19 -34.87 -6.20
N LYS A 289 -12.92 -35.85 -6.76
CA LYS A 289 -12.32 -36.99 -7.47
C LYS A 289 -11.60 -36.54 -8.74
N GLU A 290 -12.24 -35.74 -9.59
CA GLU A 290 -11.62 -35.17 -10.81
C GLU A 290 -10.37 -34.35 -10.48
N ILE A 291 -10.42 -33.50 -9.45
CA ILE A 291 -9.28 -32.70 -8.99
C ILE A 291 -8.15 -33.57 -8.46
N LYS A 292 -8.45 -34.67 -7.74
CA LYS A 292 -7.44 -35.63 -7.31
C LYS A 292 -6.81 -36.35 -8.50
N GLU A 293 -7.61 -36.89 -9.41
CA GLU A 293 -7.12 -37.60 -10.60
C GLU A 293 -6.30 -36.68 -11.52
N LEU A 294 -6.57 -35.36 -11.51
CA LEU A 294 -5.74 -34.36 -12.16
C LEU A 294 -4.40 -34.17 -11.43
N LEU A 295 -4.44 -33.81 -10.13
CA LEU A 295 -3.26 -33.49 -9.35
C LEU A 295 -2.32 -34.70 -9.15
N ASP A 296 -2.84 -35.92 -9.09
CA ASP A 296 -2.03 -37.15 -8.99
C ASP A 296 -1.08 -37.32 -10.19
N THR A 297 -1.45 -36.81 -11.38
CA THR A 297 -0.61 -36.82 -12.60
C THR A 297 0.32 -35.62 -12.73
N LEU A 298 0.19 -34.62 -11.85
CA LEU A 298 0.95 -33.37 -11.91
C LEU A 298 2.06 -33.33 -10.84
N PRO A 299 3.07 -32.45 -11.01
CA PRO A 299 4.07 -32.19 -9.98
C PRO A 299 3.42 -31.81 -8.64
N ARG A 300 4.03 -32.20 -7.49
CA ARG A 300 3.53 -31.82 -6.15
C ARG A 300 3.48 -30.30 -5.91
N SER A 301 4.18 -29.50 -6.72
CA SER A 301 4.12 -28.03 -6.73
C SER A 301 2.86 -27.46 -7.38
N SER A 302 2.15 -28.22 -8.22
CA SER A 302 0.90 -27.80 -8.83
C SER A 302 -0.25 -27.82 -7.82
N SER A 303 -1.16 -26.85 -7.94
CA SER A 303 -2.33 -26.73 -7.07
C SER A 303 -3.57 -26.29 -7.84
N VAL A 304 -4.74 -26.73 -7.37
CA VAL A 304 -6.05 -26.34 -7.90
C VAL A 304 -6.70 -25.35 -6.94
N ALA A 305 -7.20 -24.22 -7.44
CA ALA A 305 -7.94 -23.25 -6.67
C ALA A 305 -9.39 -23.11 -7.16
N ILE A 306 -10.33 -22.94 -6.24
CA ILE A 306 -11.74 -22.65 -6.52
C ILE A 306 -12.07 -21.30 -5.87
N ILE A 307 -12.40 -20.30 -6.69
CA ILE A 307 -12.49 -18.88 -6.31
C ILE A 307 -13.47 -18.11 -7.21
N SER A 308 -13.85 -16.89 -6.83
CA SER A 308 -14.56 -15.93 -7.71
C SER A 308 -13.59 -15.10 -8.57
N ALA A 309 -14.10 -14.45 -9.62
CA ALA A 309 -13.27 -13.65 -10.52
C ALA A 309 -12.66 -12.41 -9.85
N GLU A 310 -13.37 -11.79 -8.90
CA GLU A 310 -12.85 -10.72 -8.03
C GLU A 310 -11.55 -11.15 -7.33
N HIS A 311 -11.49 -12.40 -6.87
CA HIS A 311 -10.37 -12.93 -6.10
C HIS A 311 -9.29 -13.61 -6.95
N LEU A 312 -9.44 -13.65 -8.28
CA LEU A 312 -8.51 -14.31 -9.20
C LEU A 312 -7.07 -13.83 -9.04
N HIS A 313 -6.88 -12.52 -8.94
CA HIS A 313 -5.55 -11.95 -8.81
C HIS A 313 -4.97 -12.19 -7.41
N LYS A 314 -5.78 -12.29 -6.35
CA LYS A 314 -5.30 -12.59 -4.99
C LYS A 314 -4.78 -14.04 -4.88
N GLU A 315 -5.60 -14.99 -5.30
CA GLU A 315 -5.31 -16.44 -5.22
C GLU A 315 -4.01 -16.88 -5.92
N LEU A 316 -3.62 -16.15 -6.97
CA LEU A 316 -2.43 -16.45 -7.75
C LEU A 316 -1.13 -15.96 -7.09
N PHE A 317 -1.21 -15.08 -6.08
CA PHE A 317 -0.05 -14.50 -5.40
C PHE A 317 -0.04 -14.66 -3.87
N THR A 318 -1.15 -15.06 -3.23
CA THR A 318 -1.18 -15.28 -1.76
C THR A 318 -0.93 -16.73 -1.35
N HIS A 319 -0.29 -16.92 -0.20
CA HIS A 319 -0.16 -18.24 0.45
C HIS A 319 -1.42 -18.64 1.23
N SER A 320 -2.19 -17.66 1.69
CA SER A 320 -3.46 -17.83 2.40
C SER A 320 -4.61 -18.33 1.51
N GLY A 321 -4.44 -18.26 0.19
CA GLY A 321 -5.52 -18.44 -0.78
C GLY A 321 -6.56 -17.32 -0.69
N ALA A 322 -7.50 -17.32 -1.63
CA ALA A 322 -8.65 -16.41 -1.61
C ALA A 322 -10.01 -17.15 -1.54
N GLY A 323 -10.03 -18.44 -1.91
CA GLY A 323 -11.20 -19.31 -1.90
C GLY A 323 -10.89 -20.64 -1.21
N THR A 324 -10.92 -21.73 -1.97
CA THR A 324 -10.46 -23.06 -1.55
C THR A 324 -9.27 -23.49 -2.40
N LEU A 325 -8.12 -23.67 -1.75
CA LEU A 325 -6.89 -24.21 -2.35
C LEU A 325 -6.82 -25.72 -2.13
N ILE A 326 -6.55 -26.49 -3.18
CA ILE A 326 -6.50 -27.95 -3.16
C ILE A 326 -5.14 -28.36 -3.71
N MET A 327 -4.40 -29.13 -2.93
CA MET A 327 -3.06 -29.61 -3.28
C MET A 327 -2.88 -31.05 -2.79
N ARG A 328 -1.88 -31.75 -3.30
CA ARG A 328 -1.54 -33.09 -2.76
C ARG A 328 -1.07 -33.00 -1.31
N GLY A 329 -0.27 -31.98 -1.00
CA GLY A 329 0.36 -31.83 0.32
C GLY A 329 1.38 -32.94 0.59
N HIS A 330 1.60 -33.23 1.86
CA HIS A 330 2.33 -34.39 2.35
C HIS A 330 1.56 -34.96 3.55
N ARG A 331 1.69 -36.26 3.81
CA ARG A 331 1.14 -36.86 5.03
C ARG A 331 1.95 -36.41 6.24
N LEU A 332 1.24 -36.17 7.34
CA LEU A 332 1.84 -35.86 8.62
C LEU A 332 1.93 -37.14 9.46
N PHE A 333 3.08 -37.38 10.07
CA PHE A 333 3.24 -38.38 11.11
C PHE A 333 3.20 -37.72 12.50
N CYS A 334 2.79 -38.48 13.51
CA CYS A 334 2.84 -38.10 14.91
C CYS A 334 3.36 -39.31 15.69
N GLU A 335 4.58 -39.20 16.22
CA GLU A 335 5.25 -40.31 16.91
C GLU A 335 5.68 -39.93 18.32
N GLN A 336 5.44 -40.85 19.26
CA GLN A 336 5.82 -40.72 20.68
C GLN A 336 7.04 -41.59 21.01
N ASP A 337 7.73 -42.10 19.99
CA ASP A 337 8.91 -42.95 20.09
C ASP A 337 9.96 -42.53 19.08
N LEU A 338 11.08 -41.98 19.56
CA LEU A 338 12.19 -41.52 18.73
C LEU A 338 12.78 -42.62 17.84
N ALA A 339 12.59 -43.91 18.17
CA ALA A 339 13.05 -45.03 17.35
C ALA A 339 12.25 -45.21 16.04
N LYS A 340 11.04 -44.63 15.95
CA LYS A 340 10.17 -44.69 14.77
C LYS A 340 10.32 -43.48 13.83
N VAL A 341 11.17 -42.52 14.21
CA VAL A 341 11.37 -41.28 13.48
C VAL A 341 12.78 -41.26 12.90
N ASP A 342 12.94 -40.84 11.65
CA ASP A 342 14.26 -40.58 11.06
C ASP A 342 14.95 -39.43 11.82
N SER A 343 15.71 -39.83 12.83
CA SER A 343 16.40 -38.91 13.72
C SER A 343 17.49 -38.14 13.00
N ASP A 344 18.09 -38.68 11.94
CA ASP A 344 19.19 -38.01 11.23
C ASP A 344 18.66 -36.93 10.28
N ARG A 345 17.53 -37.17 9.60
CA ARG A 345 16.83 -36.12 8.84
C ARG A 345 16.28 -35.01 9.74
N LEU A 346 15.69 -35.34 10.89
CA LEU A 346 15.29 -34.31 11.86
C LEU A 346 16.47 -33.53 12.43
N ARG A 347 17.59 -34.20 12.78
CA ARG A 347 18.81 -33.51 13.23
C ARG A 347 19.36 -32.56 12.16
N ALA A 348 19.31 -32.96 10.88
CA ALA A 348 19.72 -32.11 9.76
C ALA A 348 18.81 -30.87 9.66
N LEU A 349 17.49 -31.06 9.62
CA LEU A 349 16.50 -29.97 9.60
C LEU A 349 16.67 -29.01 10.79
N PHE A 350 16.91 -29.56 11.99
CA PHE A 350 17.11 -28.77 13.21
C PHE A 350 18.43 -28.01 13.17
N LYS A 351 19.50 -28.62 12.67
CA LYS A 351 20.80 -27.95 12.52
C LYS A 351 20.76 -26.81 11.48
N GLU A 352 19.92 -26.91 10.47
CA GLU A 352 19.78 -25.89 9.42
C GLU A 352 18.88 -24.71 9.85
N HIS A 353 17.89 -24.94 10.73
CA HIS A 353 16.81 -23.97 10.97
C HIS A 353 16.46 -23.68 12.44
N ASP A 354 16.94 -24.44 13.44
CA ASP A 354 16.75 -24.08 14.86
C ASP A 354 17.89 -23.14 15.32
N PRO A 355 17.61 -21.91 15.77
CA PRO A 355 18.66 -20.95 16.13
C PRO A 355 19.61 -21.42 17.24
N ALA A 356 19.13 -22.18 18.23
CA ALA A 356 19.94 -22.66 19.35
C ALA A 356 20.86 -23.83 18.94
N ILE A 357 20.41 -24.69 18.01
CA ILE A 357 21.23 -25.77 17.45
C ILE A 357 22.20 -25.25 16.38
N ALA A 358 21.78 -24.28 15.56
CA ALA A 358 22.62 -23.66 14.52
C ALA A 358 23.73 -22.79 15.11
N SER A 359 23.47 -22.07 16.21
CA SER A 359 24.48 -21.29 16.95
C SER A 359 25.43 -22.15 17.81
N GLY A 360 25.06 -23.40 18.08
CA GLY A 360 25.81 -24.30 18.96
C GLY A 360 25.55 -24.10 20.46
N GLU A 361 24.55 -23.31 20.85
CA GLU A 361 24.08 -23.17 22.24
C GLU A 361 23.58 -24.51 22.81
N THR A 362 22.95 -25.32 21.98
CA THR A 362 22.67 -26.74 22.26
C THR A 362 23.00 -27.59 21.04
N THR A 363 23.02 -28.91 21.19
CA THR A 363 23.20 -29.84 20.08
C THR A 363 21.95 -30.66 19.86
N ALA A 364 21.68 -31.08 18.63
CA ALA A 364 20.59 -32.02 18.37
C ALA A 364 20.82 -33.38 19.08
N ALA A 365 22.06 -33.75 19.40
CA ALA A 365 22.34 -34.94 20.22
C ALA A 365 21.89 -34.77 21.69
N SER A 366 22.22 -33.63 22.33
CA SER A 366 21.80 -33.32 23.71
C SER A 366 20.28 -33.14 23.80
N TYR A 367 19.65 -32.53 22.80
CA TYR A 367 18.20 -32.39 22.77
C TYR A 367 17.46 -33.74 22.68
N TRP A 368 17.95 -34.69 21.87
CA TRP A 368 17.39 -36.05 21.83
C TRP A 368 17.55 -36.79 23.18
N GLN A 369 18.66 -36.55 23.89
CA GLN A 369 18.86 -37.10 25.24
C GLN A 369 17.87 -36.48 26.24
N GLU A 370 17.56 -35.19 26.14
CA GLU A 370 16.56 -34.52 26.97
C GLU A 370 15.14 -35.07 26.75
N LEU A 371 14.73 -35.30 25.50
CA LEU A 371 13.45 -35.93 25.18
C LEU A 371 13.36 -37.36 25.73
N ALA A 372 14.42 -38.16 25.55
CA ALA A 372 14.51 -39.50 26.11
C ALA A 372 14.46 -39.51 27.65
N GLN A 373 15.12 -38.55 28.30
CA GLN A 373 15.10 -38.40 29.76
C GLN A 373 13.75 -37.90 30.27
N THR A 374 13.07 -37.02 29.53
CA THR A 374 11.72 -36.55 29.84
C THR A 374 10.76 -37.73 29.91
N LYS A 375 10.79 -38.64 28.91
CA LYS A 375 9.98 -39.87 28.90
C LYS A 375 10.33 -40.81 30.06
N LYS A 376 11.61 -40.96 30.42
CA LYS A 376 12.05 -41.73 31.61
C LYS A 376 11.56 -41.13 32.93
N SER A 377 11.44 -39.80 33.02
CA SER A 377 10.98 -39.09 34.22
C SER A 377 9.45 -39.11 34.43
N GLY A 378 8.68 -39.76 33.54
CA GLY A 378 7.22 -39.76 33.55
C GLY A 378 6.56 -38.62 32.76
N GLY A 379 7.34 -37.86 31.99
CA GLY A 379 6.84 -36.90 31.01
C GLY A 379 6.48 -37.56 29.69
N GLN A 380 5.96 -36.77 28.76
CA GLN A 380 5.56 -37.20 27.41
C GLN A 380 6.08 -36.23 26.35
N TYR A 381 6.27 -36.72 25.13
CA TYR A 381 6.54 -35.91 23.96
C TYR A 381 5.80 -36.46 22.74
N TRP A 382 5.57 -35.59 21.76
CA TRP A 382 5.02 -35.90 20.45
C TRP A 382 5.91 -35.25 19.41
N VAL A 383 6.46 -36.05 18.50
CA VAL A 383 7.23 -35.60 17.35
C VAL A 383 6.32 -35.65 16.13
N TYR A 384 5.96 -34.48 15.64
CA TYR A 384 5.26 -34.28 14.39
C TYR A 384 6.27 -34.01 13.28
N GLY A 385 5.96 -34.48 12.07
CA GLY A 385 6.64 -34.05 10.87
C GLY A 385 5.91 -34.51 9.62
N ASP A 386 6.37 -34.06 8.47
CA ASP A 386 5.87 -34.53 7.18
C ASP A 386 6.79 -35.60 6.57
N GLU A 387 6.26 -36.42 5.67
CA GLU A 387 7.01 -37.47 4.94
C GLU A 387 8.39 -37.01 4.36
N PRO A 388 8.54 -35.80 3.79
CA PRO A 388 9.84 -35.32 3.30
C PRO A 388 10.73 -34.68 4.40
N TYR A 389 10.29 -34.59 5.66
CA TYR A 389 10.98 -33.92 6.75
C TYR A 389 11.35 -32.45 6.42
N GLN A 390 10.42 -31.73 5.80
CA GLN A 390 10.47 -30.29 5.53
C GLN A 390 9.78 -29.47 6.63
N VAL A 391 8.93 -30.12 7.42
CA VAL A 391 8.27 -29.57 8.60
C VAL A 391 8.48 -30.53 9.76
N ALA A 392 8.76 -29.98 10.94
CA ALA A 392 8.82 -30.73 12.17
C ALA A 392 8.32 -29.90 13.36
N ALA A 393 7.63 -30.54 14.28
CA ALA A 393 7.25 -29.95 15.56
C ALA A 393 7.44 -30.95 16.70
N VAL A 394 7.90 -30.47 17.84
CA VAL A 394 8.03 -31.27 19.05
C VAL A 394 7.22 -30.61 20.14
N VAL A 395 6.17 -31.32 20.58
CA VAL A 395 5.39 -30.94 21.76
C VAL A 395 5.87 -31.77 22.94
N VAL A 396 6.17 -31.13 24.06
CA VAL A 396 6.68 -31.75 25.29
C VAL A 396 5.73 -31.45 26.45
N ARG A 397 5.50 -32.43 27.32
CA ARG A 397 4.75 -32.27 28.57
C ARG A 397 5.57 -32.87 29.71
N LYS A 398 6.08 -32.02 30.60
CA LYS A 398 6.92 -32.46 31.74
C LYS A 398 6.05 -33.14 32.81
N PRO A 399 6.64 -33.98 33.69
CA PRO A 399 5.89 -34.63 34.77
C PRO A 399 5.07 -33.61 35.59
N GLY A 400 3.80 -33.91 35.82
CA GLY A 400 2.89 -33.03 36.57
C GLY A 400 2.26 -31.87 35.78
N GLN A 401 2.69 -31.59 34.54
CA GLN A 401 2.02 -30.59 33.69
C GLN A 401 0.75 -31.17 33.04
N THR A 402 -0.33 -30.38 33.03
CA THR A 402 -1.60 -30.73 32.36
C THR A 402 -1.57 -30.43 30.85
N VAL A 403 -0.93 -29.32 30.48
CA VAL A 403 -0.86 -28.78 29.12
C VAL A 403 0.50 -29.09 28.47
N GLY A 404 0.50 -29.29 27.15
CA GLY A 404 1.74 -29.45 26.37
C GLY A 404 2.36 -28.11 25.98
N VAL A 405 3.69 -28.08 25.91
CA VAL A 405 4.48 -26.96 25.39
C VAL A 405 5.01 -27.34 24.02
N LEU A 406 4.75 -26.54 22.99
CA LEU A 406 5.43 -26.67 21.70
C LEU A 406 6.84 -26.09 21.86
N ASP A 407 7.79 -27.01 21.92
CA ASP A 407 9.18 -26.77 22.35
C ASP A 407 10.10 -26.55 21.14
N LYS A 408 9.79 -27.20 20.01
CA LYS A 408 10.39 -26.94 18.70
C LYS A 408 9.31 -26.84 17.64
N PHE A 409 9.42 -25.84 16.76
CA PHE A 409 8.62 -25.75 15.54
C PHE A 409 9.51 -25.24 14.41
N ILE A 410 9.72 -26.08 13.41
CA ILE A 410 10.50 -25.76 12.22
C ILE A 410 9.60 -26.05 11.03
N ALA A 411 9.32 -25.01 10.25
CA ALA A 411 8.43 -25.09 9.11
C ALA A 411 9.06 -24.35 7.94
N THR A 412 9.69 -25.10 7.02
CA THR A 412 10.17 -24.51 5.76
C THR A 412 8.99 -24.00 4.89
N LYS A 413 7.78 -24.55 5.11
CA LYS A 413 6.48 -24.05 4.62
C LYS A 413 5.39 -24.26 5.67
N SER A 414 4.34 -23.44 5.59
CA SER A 414 3.22 -23.39 6.56
C SER A 414 2.55 -24.75 6.81
N ALA A 415 2.39 -25.13 8.08
CA ALA A 415 1.77 -26.40 8.50
C ALA A 415 0.93 -26.24 9.78
N LEU A 416 0.09 -27.23 10.11
CA LEU A 416 -0.88 -27.22 11.21
C LEU A 416 -0.51 -28.25 12.30
N ILE A 417 -0.68 -27.87 13.58
CA ILE A 417 -0.44 -28.73 14.77
C ILE A 417 -1.69 -28.79 15.68
N THR A 418 -2.85 -28.34 15.20
CA THR A 418 -4.04 -28.07 16.03
C THR A 418 -4.94 -29.28 16.30
N ARG A 419 -4.67 -30.46 15.71
CA ARG A 419 -5.59 -31.62 15.77
C ARG A 419 -5.50 -32.40 17.09
N ASP A 420 -4.29 -32.57 17.62
CA ASP A 420 -4.02 -33.55 18.68
C ASP A 420 -3.93 -32.90 20.10
N HIS A 421 -3.80 -31.57 20.16
CA HIS A 421 -3.68 -30.82 21.41
C HIS A 421 -4.77 -29.73 21.48
N SER A 422 -5.74 -29.89 22.40
CA SER A 422 -6.82 -28.91 22.63
C SER A 422 -6.41 -27.72 23.51
N LYS A 423 -5.27 -27.81 24.19
CA LYS A 423 -4.56 -26.73 24.87
C LYS A 423 -3.08 -26.80 24.51
N LEU A 424 -2.45 -25.67 24.22
CA LEU A 424 -1.02 -25.60 23.89
C LEU A 424 -0.44 -24.24 24.32
N VAL A 425 0.83 -24.24 24.75
CA VAL A 425 1.62 -23.04 25.04
C VAL A 425 2.91 -23.09 24.23
N TRP A 426 3.41 -21.96 23.73
CA TRP A 426 4.69 -21.90 23.02
C TRP A 426 5.39 -20.55 23.18
N ARG A 427 6.68 -20.50 22.85
CA ARG A 427 7.54 -19.30 22.93
C ARG A 427 8.11 -19.00 21.56
N VAL A 428 8.20 -17.72 21.21
CA VAL A 428 8.74 -17.24 19.94
C VAL A 428 9.60 -16.01 20.19
N PRO A 429 10.82 -15.91 19.63
CA PRO A 429 11.63 -14.70 19.71
C PRO A 429 10.93 -13.48 19.12
N ARG A 430 11.16 -12.28 19.66
CA ARG A 430 10.59 -11.03 19.12
C ARG A 430 11.08 -10.67 17.71
N GLY A 431 12.16 -11.30 17.25
CA GLY A 431 12.69 -11.17 15.90
C GLY A 431 12.19 -12.21 14.89
N ASP A 432 11.23 -13.08 15.24
CA ASP A 432 10.78 -14.13 14.33
C ASP A 432 9.96 -13.56 13.14
N ASP A 433 10.37 -13.90 11.91
CA ASP A 433 9.74 -13.49 10.65
C ASP A 433 8.26 -13.94 10.51
N ASN A 434 7.78 -14.84 11.37
CA ASN A 434 6.43 -15.42 11.34
C ASN A 434 5.54 -14.97 12.50
N LEU A 435 5.92 -13.97 13.31
CA LEU A 435 5.12 -13.55 14.48
C LEU A 435 3.62 -13.38 14.19
N SER A 436 3.24 -12.76 13.07
CA SER A 436 1.84 -12.61 12.65
C SER A 436 1.07 -13.93 12.56
N TRP A 437 1.71 -15.00 12.07
CA TRP A 437 1.12 -16.34 11.96
C TRP A 437 0.80 -16.95 13.33
N HIS A 438 1.64 -16.65 14.34
CA HIS A 438 1.42 -17.07 15.72
C HIS A 438 0.30 -16.26 16.39
N PHE A 439 0.22 -14.94 16.15
CA PHE A 439 -0.89 -14.10 16.62
C PHE A 439 -2.25 -14.56 16.06
N GLU A 440 -2.33 -14.98 14.79
CA GLU A 440 -3.56 -15.50 14.18
C GLU A 440 -4.06 -16.83 14.78
N ARG A 441 -3.16 -17.61 15.41
CA ARG A 441 -3.44 -18.98 15.91
C ARG A 441 -3.52 -19.09 17.42
N ALA A 442 -3.28 -17.99 18.14
CA ALA A 442 -3.33 -17.94 19.58
C ALA A 442 -4.63 -17.29 20.07
N ASP A 443 -5.20 -17.82 21.15
CA ASP A 443 -6.26 -17.13 21.91
C ASP A 443 -5.69 -15.97 22.75
N GLY A 444 -4.39 -16.02 23.05
CA GLY A 444 -3.70 -14.97 23.80
C GLY A 444 -2.19 -15.00 23.65
N SER A 445 -1.56 -13.87 23.98
CA SER A 445 -0.10 -13.68 23.92
C SER A 445 0.39 -12.78 25.05
N TRP A 446 1.65 -12.95 25.46
CA TRP A 446 2.29 -12.15 26.48
C TRP A 446 3.79 -12.03 26.24
N ALA A 447 4.35 -10.82 26.30
CA ALA A 447 5.76 -10.59 26.00
C ALA A 447 6.63 -10.65 27.27
N ILE A 448 7.68 -11.46 27.27
CA ILE A 448 8.60 -11.66 28.40
C ILE A 448 10.04 -11.53 27.91
N GLY A 449 10.78 -10.53 28.40
CA GLY A 449 12.14 -10.28 27.94
C GLY A 449 12.18 -10.02 26.44
N ASP A 450 12.96 -10.82 25.71
CA ASP A 450 13.08 -10.77 24.24
C ASP A 450 12.21 -11.82 23.50
N GLU A 451 11.30 -12.47 24.21
CA GLU A 451 10.37 -13.46 23.67
C GLU A 451 8.91 -13.01 23.79
N ILE A 452 8.04 -13.69 23.06
CA ILE A 452 6.59 -13.65 23.16
C ILE A 452 6.10 -15.07 23.42
N VAL A 453 5.38 -15.22 24.53
CA VAL A 453 4.61 -16.41 24.88
C VAL A 453 3.27 -16.34 24.17
N PHE A 454 2.83 -17.46 23.61
CA PHE A 454 1.52 -17.62 22.98
C PHE A 454 0.82 -18.86 23.53
N TRP A 455 -0.52 -18.87 23.49
CA TRP A 455 -1.32 -20.03 23.88
C TRP A 455 -2.67 -20.09 23.17
N TYR A 456 -3.27 -21.28 23.13
CA TYR A 456 -4.69 -21.48 22.83
C TYR A 456 -5.31 -22.53 23.75
N GLY A 457 -6.64 -22.51 23.89
CA GLY A 457 -7.43 -23.41 24.75
C GLY A 457 -7.39 -23.08 26.24
N ILE A 458 -6.63 -22.06 26.64
CA ILE A 458 -6.39 -21.67 28.03
C ILE A 458 -7.05 -20.32 28.31
N LYS A 459 -7.93 -20.28 29.32
CA LYS A 459 -8.72 -19.09 29.69
C LYS A 459 -8.17 -18.33 30.89
N ASP A 460 -7.33 -18.97 31.70
CA ASP A 460 -6.75 -18.37 32.91
C ASP A 460 -5.23 -18.28 32.78
N TRP A 461 -4.69 -17.08 33.00
CA TRP A 461 -3.26 -16.81 33.03
C TRP A 461 -2.55 -17.55 34.18
N SER A 462 -3.25 -17.92 35.25
CA SER A 462 -2.66 -18.74 36.33
C SER A 462 -2.12 -20.08 35.80
N GLU A 463 -2.85 -20.73 34.90
CA GLU A 463 -2.44 -21.98 34.25
C GLU A 463 -1.18 -21.73 33.39
N VAL A 464 -1.17 -20.69 32.55
CA VAL A 464 -0.03 -20.32 31.68
C VAL A 464 1.23 -19.98 32.49
N SER A 465 1.11 -19.14 33.51
CA SER A 465 2.24 -18.72 34.35
C SER A 465 2.82 -19.87 35.17
N SER A 466 1.99 -20.82 35.63
CA SER A 466 2.45 -22.03 36.32
C SER A 466 3.26 -22.98 35.43
N ILE A 467 2.93 -23.04 34.13
CA ILE A 467 3.65 -23.85 33.13
C ILE A 467 5.03 -23.26 32.80
N LEU A 468 5.15 -21.92 32.84
CA LEU A 468 6.33 -21.18 32.38
C LEU A 468 7.27 -20.72 33.52
N GLY A 469 6.82 -20.78 34.77
CA GLY A 469 7.62 -20.40 35.95
C GLY A 469 7.86 -18.89 36.11
N THR A 470 7.01 -18.04 35.52
CA THR A 470 7.18 -16.58 35.48
C THR A 470 6.16 -15.84 36.34
N ALA A 471 6.61 -14.89 37.16
CA ALA A 471 5.72 -14.05 37.96
C ALA A 471 4.79 -13.18 37.09
N GLY A 472 3.51 -13.12 37.46
CA GLY A 472 2.45 -12.44 36.69
C GLY A 472 2.43 -10.91 36.84
N PRO A 473 1.60 -10.22 36.05
CA PRO A 473 1.48 -8.76 36.06
C PRO A 473 0.83 -8.24 37.34
N THR A 474 1.43 -7.23 37.96
CA THR A 474 0.82 -6.45 39.05
C THR A 474 -0.22 -5.48 38.51
N ALA A 475 -1.42 -5.50 39.09
CA ALA A 475 -2.56 -4.74 38.59
C ALA A 475 -2.46 -3.24 38.94
N ALA A 476 -2.42 -2.39 37.91
CA ALA A 476 -2.72 -0.96 38.03
C ALA A 476 -4.11 -0.72 37.41
N ALA A 477 -5.09 -0.40 38.25
CA ALA A 477 -6.48 -0.21 37.82
C ALA A 477 -6.67 1.14 37.10
N GLY A 478 -7.28 1.11 35.91
CA GLY A 478 -7.68 2.30 35.16
C GLY A 478 -8.89 1.97 34.29
N ALA A 479 -10.09 2.37 34.73
CA ALA A 479 -11.35 1.96 34.11
C ALA A 479 -11.59 2.59 32.73
N ALA A 480 -12.18 1.82 31.81
CA ALA A 480 -12.68 2.32 30.55
C ALA A 480 -14.02 3.07 30.74
N PRO A 481 -14.20 4.29 30.19
CA PRO A 481 -15.50 4.95 30.15
C PRO A 481 -16.27 4.56 28.87
N GLN A 482 -17.45 3.95 29.04
CA GLN A 482 -18.43 3.80 27.96
C GLN A 482 -19.10 5.15 27.61
N ALA A 483 -19.61 5.25 26.38
CA ALA A 483 -20.26 6.45 25.87
C ALA A 483 -21.62 6.73 26.53
N LYS A 484 -21.92 8.02 26.74
CA LYS A 484 -23.29 8.55 26.78
C LYS A 484 -23.35 9.88 26.02
N ALA A 485 -24.32 9.99 25.12
CA ALA A 485 -24.74 11.26 24.54
C ALA A 485 -25.70 11.98 25.50
N PRO A 486 -25.85 13.31 25.34
CA PRO A 486 -27.19 13.88 25.39
C PRO A 486 -27.48 14.76 24.16
N ALA A 487 -28.73 14.71 23.70
CA ALA A 487 -29.26 15.60 22.68
C ALA A 487 -29.61 16.98 23.26
N GLY A 488 -29.49 18.03 22.45
CA GLY A 488 -29.90 19.40 22.77
C GLY A 488 -30.12 20.20 21.49
N THR A 489 -31.31 20.80 21.34
CA THR A 489 -31.82 21.25 20.02
C THR A 489 -32.14 22.76 20.02
N ARG A 490 -31.62 23.48 19.01
CA ARG A 490 -31.94 24.91 18.66
C ARG A 490 -31.49 25.95 19.73
N THR A 491 -31.36 27.25 19.45
CA THR A 491 -31.93 28.09 18.37
C THR A 491 -30.99 29.23 17.95
N TYR A 492 -31.23 29.81 16.76
CA TYR A 492 -30.54 30.96 16.18
C TYR A 492 -30.64 32.26 17.00
N SER A 493 -29.62 33.13 16.88
CA SER A 493 -29.83 34.58 16.80
C SER A 493 -28.74 35.25 15.96
N THR A 494 -29.17 36.01 14.95
CA THR A 494 -28.33 36.79 14.05
C THR A 494 -28.29 38.25 14.48
N MET A 495 -27.11 38.86 14.54
CA MET A 495 -26.95 40.32 14.38
C MET A 495 -25.70 40.63 13.57
N ALA A 496 -25.90 40.93 12.29
CA ALA A 496 -24.84 41.42 11.41
C ALA A 496 -24.63 42.93 11.62
N ARG A 497 -23.37 43.38 11.68
CA ARG A 497 -23.01 44.77 11.39
C ARG A 497 -21.94 44.81 10.30
N ARG A 498 -22.35 45.32 9.12
CA ARG A 498 -21.44 45.75 8.06
C ARG A 498 -20.76 47.06 8.46
N MET A 499 -19.46 47.15 8.21
CA MET A 499 -18.68 48.35 7.84
C MET A 499 -17.34 47.78 7.34
N ALA A 500 -16.65 48.28 6.32
CA ALA A 500 -16.90 49.15 5.19
C ALA A 500 -15.53 49.17 4.47
N VAL A 501 -15.46 48.81 3.20
CA VAL A 501 -14.18 48.70 2.48
C VAL A 501 -13.58 50.09 2.26
N ARG A 502 -12.29 50.27 2.60
CA ARG A 502 -11.46 51.35 2.07
C ARG A 502 -10.12 50.79 1.59
N ASN A 503 -9.97 50.71 0.27
CA ASN A 503 -8.67 50.55 -0.38
C ASN A 503 -7.85 51.84 -0.20
N ALA A 504 -6.63 51.72 0.29
CA ALA A 504 -5.59 52.74 0.13
C ALA A 504 -4.21 52.07 0.29
N ALA A 505 -3.62 51.66 -0.83
CA ALA A 505 -2.19 51.37 -0.86
C ALA A 505 -1.42 52.71 -0.82
N PRO A 506 -0.26 52.74 -0.14
CA PRO A 506 0.89 53.30 -0.83
C PRO A 506 2.10 52.36 -0.76
N SER A 507 2.76 52.23 -1.90
CA SER A 507 4.09 51.63 -2.00
C SER A 507 5.09 52.42 -1.14
N SER A 508 5.77 51.77 -0.20
CA SER A 508 7.03 52.28 0.34
C SER A 508 8.09 51.18 0.29
N ARG A 509 9.10 51.38 -0.55
CA ARG A 509 10.34 50.60 -0.49
C ARG A 509 11.06 50.99 0.80
N ARG A 510 11.03 50.13 1.82
CA ARG A 510 11.90 50.30 2.99
C ARG A 510 13.24 49.62 2.70
N SER A 511 14.25 50.45 2.47
CA SER A 511 15.66 50.08 2.60
C SER A 511 15.93 49.64 4.04
N TYR A 512 16.49 48.44 4.23
CA TYR A 512 16.99 48.00 5.53
C TYR A 512 18.51 48.10 5.60
N SER A 513 18.98 48.58 6.74
CA SER A 513 20.36 49.00 7.01
C SER A 513 21.34 47.84 7.03
N THR A 514 22.51 48.04 6.41
CA THR A 514 23.73 47.28 6.72
C THR A 514 24.24 47.69 8.11
N ALA A 515 23.68 47.10 9.16
CA ALA A 515 23.99 47.46 10.54
C ALA A 515 25.38 46.97 10.99
N SER A 516 26.09 47.83 11.72
CA SER A 516 27.39 47.56 12.36
C SER A 516 27.39 46.31 13.26
N PRO A 517 28.56 45.69 13.53
CA PRO A 517 28.65 44.48 14.35
C PRO A 517 28.35 44.76 15.83
N GLY A 518 27.09 44.57 16.21
CA GLY A 518 26.74 44.31 17.62
C GLY A 518 27.27 42.95 18.05
N SER A 519 27.36 42.71 19.37
CA SER A 519 27.78 41.45 19.96
C SER A 519 27.05 40.23 19.36
N PRO A 520 27.69 39.06 19.31
CA PRO A 520 27.04 37.82 18.88
C PRO A 520 25.88 37.49 19.82
N LEU A 521 24.77 37.02 19.24
CA LEU A 521 23.59 36.58 19.95
C LEU A 521 23.78 35.11 20.34
N ARG A 522 23.55 34.79 21.62
CA ARG A 522 23.89 33.51 22.24
C ARG A 522 22.74 32.51 22.09
N VAL A 523 23.04 31.32 21.58
CA VAL A 523 22.06 30.25 21.30
C VAL A 523 22.30 29.05 22.20
N GLY A 524 21.26 28.61 22.91
CA GLY A 524 21.24 27.37 23.69
C GLY A 524 20.50 26.28 22.92
N LEU A 525 21.22 25.23 22.49
CA LEU A 525 20.65 24.10 21.75
C LEU A 525 20.43 22.90 22.66
N ILE A 526 19.17 22.49 22.85
CA ILE A 526 18.81 21.29 23.63
C ILE A 526 18.44 20.16 22.65
N GLY A 527 19.09 19.00 22.75
CA GLY A 527 18.80 17.84 21.88
C GLY A 527 19.76 17.65 20.70
N ALA A 528 20.97 18.19 20.78
CA ALA A 528 21.92 18.32 19.66
C ALA A 528 22.40 17.02 18.97
N ARG A 529 22.14 15.84 19.54
CA ARG A 529 22.60 14.54 18.99
C ARG A 529 22.03 14.21 17.60
N GLY A 530 20.76 14.56 17.37
CA GLY A 530 20.02 14.19 16.16
C GLY A 530 20.53 14.88 14.90
N TYR A 531 20.20 14.34 13.72
CA TYR A 531 20.68 14.89 12.44
C TYR A 531 20.35 16.39 12.27
N THR A 532 19.13 16.82 12.57
CA THR A 532 18.73 18.25 12.58
C THR A 532 19.56 19.10 13.55
N GLY A 533 19.97 18.54 14.70
CA GLY A 533 20.83 19.24 15.66
C GLY A 533 22.22 19.54 15.10
N ARG A 534 22.77 18.61 14.29
CA ARG A 534 24.05 18.79 13.60
C ARG A 534 23.98 19.85 12.51
N GLU A 535 22.91 19.85 11.71
CA GLU A 535 22.69 20.89 10.70
C GLU A 535 22.46 22.28 11.33
N LEU A 536 21.80 22.34 12.50
CA LEU A 536 21.71 23.58 13.27
C LEU A 536 23.07 24.08 13.77
N ILE A 537 23.92 23.20 14.31
CA ILE A 537 25.30 23.55 14.72
C ILE A 537 26.07 24.12 13.52
N ARG A 538 26.02 23.45 12.37
CA ARG A 538 26.68 23.89 11.12
C ARG A 538 26.18 25.26 10.65
N LEU A 539 24.86 25.48 10.61
CA LEU A 539 24.28 26.76 10.21
C LEU A 539 24.65 27.87 11.20
N ILE A 540 24.58 27.62 12.51
CA ILE A 540 24.98 28.57 13.55
C ILE A 540 26.48 28.90 13.47
N ASP A 541 27.35 27.94 13.17
CA ASP A 541 28.78 28.20 12.94
C ASP A 541 29.00 29.16 11.77
N SER A 542 28.28 28.97 10.65
CA SER A 542 28.34 29.88 9.50
C SER A 542 27.63 31.24 9.70
N HIS A 543 26.77 31.38 10.71
CA HIS A 543 25.90 32.55 10.86
C HIS A 543 26.66 33.79 11.37
N PRO A 544 26.54 34.98 10.75
CA PRO A 544 27.35 36.16 11.10
C PRO A 544 27.05 36.77 12.48
N ARG A 545 25.91 36.40 13.10
CA ARG A 545 25.44 36.98 14.37
C ARG A 545 25.07 35.96 15.45
N TYR A 546 25.24 34.66 15.24
CA TYR A 546 24.92 33.64 16.25
C TYR A 546 26.15 32.92 16.77
N GLU A 547 26.15 32.59 18.06
CA GLU A 547 27.16 31.78 18.73
C GLU A 547 26.48 30.73 19.63
N LEU A 548 27.00 29.51 19.72
CA LEU A 548 26.50 28.48 20.63
C LEU A 548 27.02 28.75 22.04
N ALA A 549 26.11 29.03 22.97
CA ALA A 549 26.44 29.16 24.39
C ALA A 549 26.37 27.81 25.12
N TYR A 550 25.42 26.95 24.75
CA TYR A 550 25.20 25.65 25.36
C TYR A 550 24.72 24.64 24.32
N VAL A 551 25.24 23.41 24.38
CA VAL A 551 24.83 22.30 23.50
C VAL A 551 24.52 21.07 24.37
N SER A 552 23.25 20.84 24.66
CA SER A 552 22.81 19.79 25.60
C SER A 552 22.53 18.45 24.89
N SER A 553 23.18 17.38 25.36
CA SER A 553 23.02 15.99 24.90
C SER A 553 23.40 15.01 26.01
N ARG A 554 22.41 14.26 26.53
CA ARG A 554 22.60 13.22 27.57
C ARG A 554 23.70 12.20 27.24
N GLU A 555 23.82 11.81 25.98
CA GLU A 555 24.72 10.74 25.52
C GLU A 555 26.10 11.23 25.06
N LEU A 556 26.27 12.54 24.87
CA LEU A 556 27.53 13.13 24.40
C LEU A 556 28.18 14.04 25.45
N ALA A 557 27.56 14.23 26.61
CA ALA A 557 28.06 15.11 27.67
C ALA A 557 29.55 14.86 28.00
N GLY A 558 30.33 15.93 28.08
CA GLY A 558 31.79 15.89 28.27
C GLY A 558 32.59 15.55 27.00
N LYS A 559 31.97 15.55 25.81
CA LYS A 559 32.67 15.41 24.52
C LYS A 559 32.57 16.71 23.70
N PRO A 560 33.62 17.07 22.94
CA PRO A 560 33.61 18.28 22.11
C PRO A 560 32.46 18.28 21.11
N VAL A 561 31.94 19.47 20.81
CA VAL A 561 30.96 19.69 19.75
C VAL A 561 31.70 19.67 18.39
N PRO A 562 31.51 18.63 17.55
CA PRO A 562 32.23 18.54 16.29
C PRO A 562 31.71 19.57 15.28
N ASN A 563 32.60 20.01 14.40
CA ASN A 563 32.29 20.96 13.31
C ASN A 563 31.75 22.32 13.79
N TYR A 564 32.13 22.75 15.00
CA TYR A 564 31.93 24.10 15.50
C TYR A 564 33.29 24.77 15.68
N THR A 565 33.47 25.98 15.12
CA THR A 565 34.80 26.60 14.97
C THR A 565 34.96 27.92 15.71
N LYS A 566 33.86 28.58 16.08
CA LYS A 566 33.88 29.89 16.77
C LYS A 566 34.46 29.86 18.18
N SER A 567 34.23 28.79 18.93
CA SER A 567 34.74 28.62 20.29
C SER A 567 34.85 27.13 20.66
N GLN A 568 35.73 26.80 21.60
CA GLN A 568 35.82 25.44 22.14
C GLN A 568 34.63 25.18 23.06
N LEU A 569 33.76 24.26 22.67
CA LEU A 569 32.54 23.93 23.40
C LEU A 569 32.38 22.42 23.52
N ASP A 570 32.15 21.94 24.73
CA ASP A 570 31.75 20.57 25.01
C ASP A 570 30.23 20.43 25.10
N HIS A 571 29.73 19.25 24.76
CA HIS A 571 28.35 18.90 25.06
C HIS A 571 28.14 18.86 26.58
N VAL A 572 27.00 19.35 27.03
CA VAL A 572 26.57 19.32 28.43
C VAL A 572 25.32 18.43 28.60
N ASN A 573 24.94 18.13 29.84
CA ASN A 573 23.67 17.46 30.14
C ASN A 573 22.82 18.36 31.04
N LEU A 574 22.17 19.37 30.44
CA LEU A 574 21.32 20.32 31.17
C LEU A 574 19.94 19.73 31.43
N SER A 575 19.54 19.68 32.71
CA SER A 575 18.16 19.43 33.14
C SER A 575 17.27 20.66 32.87
N ALA A 576 15.95 20.48 32.88
CA ALA A 576 15.02 21.60 32.74
C ALA A 576 15.23 22.67 33.82
N GLN A 577 15.49 22.26 35.08
CA GLN A 577 15.81 23.18 36.17
C GLN A 577 17.07 24.00 35.87
N GLN A 578 18.16 23.36 35.42
CA GLN A 578 19.40 24.06 35.08
C GLN A 578 19.22 25.03 33.90
N VAL A 579 18.40 24.69 32.91
CA VAL A 579 18.03 25.59 31.81
C VAL A 579 17.24 26.80 32.34
N GLY A 580 16.31 26.58 33.28
CA GLY A 580 15.61 27.67 33.99
C GLY A 580 16.58 28.55 34.80
N ASP A 581 17.51 27.96 35.54
CA ASP A 581 18.52 28.68 36.32
C ASP A 581 19.40 29.59 35.43
N ILE A 582 19.83 29.10 34.26
CA ILE A 582 20.55 29.89 33.25
C ILE A 582 19.64 31.00 32.66
N ALA A 583 18.36 30.70 32.42
CA ALA A 583 17.43 31.65 31.80
C ALA A 583 17.05 32.84 32.70
N LYS A 584 17.33 32.80 34.02
CA LYS A 584 17.01 33.89 34.98
C LYS A 584 17.57 35.26 34.57
N ASN A 585 18.72 35.30 33.90
CA ASN A 585 19.35 36.54 33.41
C ASN A 585 18.77 37.04 32.06
N GLY A 586 17.76 36.34 31.53
CA GLY A 586 17.15 36.63 30.24
C GLY A 586 18.13 36.50 29.09
N ARG A 587 17.99 37.39 28.10
CA ARG A 587 18.88 37.47 26.92
C ARG A 587 20.35 37.78 27.24
N SER A 588 20.68 38.17 28.47
CA SER A 588 22.07 38.44 28.87
C SER A 588 22.95 37.18 28.78
N ASP A 589 22.36 36.00 28.98
CA ASP A 589 23.07 34.72 28.88
C ASP A 589 22.75 33.93 27.61
N VAL A 590 21.47 33.85 27.24
CA VAL A 590 21.01 33.14 26.04
C VAL A 590 19.89 33.93 25.39
N ASP A 591 20.10 34.42 24.18
CA ASP A 591 19.08 35.12 23.38
C ASP A 591 18.00 34.18 22.87
N VAL A 592 18.38 32.95 22.49
CA VAL A 592 17.48 31.94 21.90
C VAL A 592 17.75 30.54 22.44
N TRP A 593 16.69 29.86 22.89
CA TRP A 593 16.69 28.43 23.16
C TRP A 593 16.07 27.67 21.99
N VAL A 594 16.80 26.72 21.41
CA VAL A 594 16.29 25.81 20.37
C VAL A 594 16.10 24.42 20.97
N LEU A 595 14.87 23.95 20.99
CA LEU A 595 14.47 22.66 21.54
C LEU A 595 14.34 21.63 20.42
N ALA A 596 15.46 21.00 20.07
CA ALA A 596 15.56 19.88 19.13
C ALA A 596 15.21 18.53 19.81
N LEU A 597 14.08 18.51 20.51
CA LEU A 597 13.64 17.39 21.36
C LEU A 597 12.59 16.51 20.69
N PRO A 598 12.44 15.23 21.12
CA PRO A 598 11.29 14.41 20.74
C PRO A 598 9.95 15.01 21.23
N ASN A 599 8.86 14.67 20.55
CA ASN A 599 7.51 15.04 20.99
C ASN A 599 7.22 14.55 22.41
N GLY A 600 6.53 15.37 23.20
CA GLY A 600 6.19 15.15 24.60
C GLY A 600 7.30 15.54 25.60
N VAL A 601 8.41 16.13 25.13
CA VAL A 601 9.61 16.39 25.94
C VAL A 601 9.96 17.88 26.04
N ALA A 602 9.38 18.75 25.21
CA ALA A 602 9.70 20.19 25.25
C ALA A 602 9.11 20.89 26.49
N SER A 603 7.93 20.43 26.96
CA SER A 603 7.14 21.13 27.98
C SER A 603 7.86 21.46 29.30
N PRO A 604 8.66 20.57 29.93
CA PRO A 604 9.38 20.91 31.15
C PRO A 604 10.43 22.01 30.95
N PHE A 605 11.11 22.04 29.80
CA PHE A 605 12.10 23.07 29.49
C PHE A 605 11.44 24.43 29.22
N VAL A 606 10.33 24.45 28.48
CA VAL A 606 9.52 25.64 28.26
C VAL A 606 9.02 26.20 29.59
N ALA A 607 8.43 25.36 30.45
CA ALA A 607 7.92 25.78 31.75
C ALA A 607 9.02 26.39 32.63
N ALA A 608 10.20 25.77 32.70
CA ALA A 608 11.32 26.28 33.49
C ALA A 608 11.86 27.62 32.97
N ILE A 609 11.95 27.82 31.65
CA ILE A 609 12.34 29.11 31.05
C ILE A 609 11.26 30.16 31.29
N ASP A 610 9.98 29.83 31.07
CA ASP A 610 8.86 30.74 31.27
C ASP A 610 8.73 31.19 32.74
N GLU A 611 8.89 30.27 33.70
CA GLU A 611 8.87 30.57 35.14
C GLU A 611 10.06 31.43 35.56
N ALA A 612 11.29 31.06 35.15
CA ALA A 612 12.50 31.81 35.47
C ALA A 612 12.53 33.23 34.87
N THR A 613 11.78 33.47 33.80
CA THR A 613 11.76 34.77 33.08
C THR A 613 10.47 35.56 33.27
N ALA A 614 9.53 35.07 34.09
CA ALA A 614 8.20 35.67 34.30
C ALA A 614 8.24 37.12 34.84
N SER A 615 9.30 37.49 35.57
CA SER A 615 9.53 38.84 36.10
C SER A 615 10.23 39.79 35.11
N LEU A 616 10.75 39.27 33.99
CA LEU A 616 11.48 40.05 32.99
C LEU A 616 10.52 40.68 31.97
N ARG A 617 10.87 41.86 31.47
CA ARG A 617 10.15 42.52 30.36
C ARG A 617 10.24 41.65 29.09
N ALA A 618 9.23 41.69 28.23
CA ALA A 618 9.15 40.81 27.05
C ALA A 618 10.34 40.94 26.07
N ASP A 619 10.96 42.12 25.97
CA ASP A 619 12.18 42.37 25.20
C ASP A 619 13.45 41.74 25.81
N GLN A 620 13.41 41.42 27.11
CA GLN A 620 14.49 40.79 27.86
C GLN A 620 14.32 39.27 27.99
N GLN A 621 13.13 38.73 27.68
CA GLN A 621 12.89 37.29 27.69
C GLN A 621 13.53 36.62 26.45
N PRO A 622 14.16 35.45 26.61
CA PRO A 622 14.75 34.71 25.49
C PRO A 622 13.67 34.22 24.54
N VAL A 623 14.00 34.09 23.25
CA VAL A 623 13.14 33.41 22.27
C VAL A 623 13.24 31.89 22.50
N ILE A 624 12.14 31.16 22.38
CA ILE A 624 12.15 29.69 22.33
C ILE A 624 11.65 29.23 20.96
N VAL A 625 12.41 28.35 20.31
CA VAL A 625 12.01 27.64 19.09
C VAL A 625 11.87 26.15 19.42
N ASP A 626 10.65 25.64 19.36
CA ASP A 626 10.35 24.21 19.50
C ASP A 626 10.36 23.54 18.12
N LEU A 627 11.16 22.49 17.96
CA LEU A 627 11.15 21.66 16.74
C LEU A 627 10.21 20.46 16.85
N SER A 628 9.73 20.14 18.05
CA SER A 628 8.76 19.07 18.28
C SER A 628 7.37 19.48 17.78
N ALA A 629 6.38 18.63 18.00
CA ALA A 629 4.98 18.92 17.69
C ALA A 629 4.19 19.50 18.88
N ASP A 630 4.81 19.68 20.04
CA ASP A 630 4.14 19.95 21.32
C ASP A 630 3.32 21.25 21.29
N TYR A 631 3.81 22.27 20.56
CA TYR A 631 3.16 23.59 20.48
C TYR A 631 2.59 23.96 19.10
N ARG A 632 2.67 23.07 18.10
CA ARG A 632 2.18 23.34 16.73
C ARG A 632 0.67 23.56 16.63
N PHE A 633 -0.08 23.12 17.65
CA PHE A 633 -1.54 23.18 17.71
C PHE A 633 -2.07 24.27 18.67
N ASP A 634 -1.22 25.19 19.12
CA ASP A 634 -1.58 26.18 20.15
C ASP A 634 -2.74 27.11 19.74
N SER A 635 -3.89 26.91 20.36
CA SER A 635 -5.08 27.76 20.22
C SER A 635 -5.02 29.03 21.09
N SER A 636 -4.14 29.10 22.10
CA SER A 636 -4.02 30.27 22.98
C SER A 636 -3.40 31.49 22.27
N LYS A 637 -2.78 31.27 21.11
CA LYS A 637 -2.00 32.26 20.34
C LYS A 637 -0.72 32.71 21.07
N ARG A 638 -0.28 31.97 22.08
CA ARG A 638 1.02 32.18 22.72
C ARG A 638 2.16 31.77 21.80
N TRP A 639 1.95 30.78 20.93
CA TRP A 639 2.96 30.30 19.98
C TRP A 639 2.67 30.77 18.55
N ALA A 640 3.70 31.30 17.90
CA ALA A 640 3.70 31.57 16.46
C ALA A 640 4.09 30.30 15.69
N TYR A 641 3.38 29.98 14.61
CA TYR A 641 3.71 28.83 13.76
C TYR A 641 4.75 29.24 12.71
N GLY A 642 5.91 28.59 12.75
CA GLY A 642 7.15 29.00 12.09
C GLY A 642 7.26 28.72 10.60
N LEU A 643 6.25 29.13 9.83
CA LEU A 643 6.26 29.06 8.36
C LEU A 643 6.14 30.49 7.78
N PRO A 644 7.25 31.24 7.63
CA PRO A 644 7.24 32.65 7.24
C PRO A 644 6.44 32.94 5.98
N GLU A 645 6.53 32.07 4.98
CA GLU A 645 5.81 32.18 3.70
C GLU A 645 4.29 32.34 3.87
N LEU A 646 3.71 31.85 4.98
CA LEU A 646 2.28 32.00 5.33
C LEU A 646 2.03 32.83 6.62
N HIS A 647 3.06 33.08 7.42
CA HIS A 647 2.91 33.63 8.79
C HIS A 647 3.98 34.64 9.21
N ARG A 648 4.80 35.19 8.30
CA ARG A 648 5.87 36.16 8.58
C ARG A 648 5.42 37.30 9.51
N GLU A 649 4.24 37.88 9.27
CA GLU A 649 3.66 38.94 10.11
C GLU A 649 3.41 38.55 11.58
N LYS A 650 3.25 37.26 11.88
CA LYS A 650 3.08 36.73 13.26
C LYS A 650 4.41 36.43 13.94
N LEU A 651 5.49 36.32 13.16
CA LEU A 651 6.86 36.15 13.64
C LEU A 651 7.51 37.52 13.88
N VAL A 652 7.32 38.46 12.95
CA VAL A 652 7.69 39.88 13.09
C VAL A 652 6.89 40.49 14.25
N GLY A 653 7.52 40.65 15.41
CA GLY A 653 6.83 41.14 16.60
C GLY A 653 5.97 40.09 17.31
N SER A 654 6.36 38.80 17.25
CA SER A 654 5.87 37.79 18.19
C SER A 654 6.11 38.25 19.63
N THR A 655 5.07 38.80 20.26
CA THR A 655 5.14 39.44 21.60
C THR A 655 5.52 38.47 22.72
N THR A 656 5.45 37.17 22.45
CA THR A 656 5.76 36.09 23.38
C THR A 656 7.15 35.49 23.17
N GLY A 657 7.79 35.70 22.01
CA GLY A 657 9.04 35.05 21.65
C GLY A 657 8.95 33.51 21.71
N ARG A 658 7.81 32.91 21.33
CA ARG A 658 7.61 31.45 21.31
C ARG A 658 7.22 30.99 19.90
N ILE A 659 8.04 30.15 19.28
CA ILE A 659 7.88 29.69 17.89
C ILE A 659 7.79 28.17 17.84
N ALA A 660 6.71 27.65 17.27
CA ALA A 660 6.55 26.23 16.97
C ALA A 660 6.97 26.01 15.51
N ASN A 661 8.12 25.38 15.29
CA ASN A 661 8.64 25.12 13.94
C ASN A 661 7.79 24.01 13.27
N PRO A 662 7.43 24.17 11.99
CA PRO A 662 6.64 23.17 11.27
C PRO A 662 7.41 21.85 11.10
N GLY A 663 6.67 20.75 10.90
CA GLY A 663 7.24 19.49 10.45
C GLY A 663 7.65 19.54 8.99
N CYS A 664 8.67 18.77 8.60
CA CYS A 664 9.21 18.75 7.23
C CYS A 664 8.16 18.42 6.15
N TYR A 665 7.37 17.37 6.37
CA TYR A 665 6.22 17.04 5.51
C TYR A 665 5.14 18.11 5.52
N ALA A 666 4.82 18.67 6.70
CA ALA A 666 3.82 19.71 6.83
C ALA A 666 4.24 21.00 6.10
N THR A 667 5.53 21.34 6.12
CA THR A 667 6.12 22.48 5.40
C THR A 667 5.85 22.35 3.90
N GLY A 668 6.32 21.28 3.26
CA GLY A 668 6.11 21.08 1.82
C GLY A 668 4.63 20.96 1.44
N SER A 669 3.82 20.31 2.29
CA SER A 669 2.38 20.15 2.02
C SER A 669 1.64 21.47 2.08
N GLN A 670 1.98 22.36 3.01
CA GLN A 670 1.41 23.70 3.10
C GLN A 670 1.82 24.56 1.91
N LEU A 671 3.08 24.48 1.47
CA LEU A 671 3.54 25.17 0.27
C LEU A 671 2.83 24.67 -1.01
N GLY A 672 2.48 23.38 -1.07
CA GLY A 672 1.71 22.80 -2.18
C GLY A 672 0.20 23.11 -2.17
N ILE A 673 -0.39 23.56 -1.04
CA ILE A 673 -1.84 23.79 -0.91
C ILE A 673 -2.20 25.27 -0.76
N ALA A 674 -1.34 26.08 -0.12
CA ALA A 674 -1.69 27.45 0.26
C ALA A 674 -2.16 28.36 -0.90
N PRO A 675 -1.53 28.35 -2.10
CA PRO A 675 -2.02 29.14 -3.24
C PRO A 675 -3.41 28.72 -3.72
N LEU A 676 -3.77 27.45 -3.51
CA LEU A 676 -5.02 26.84 -3.98
C LEU A 676 -6.20 27.03 -3.01
N LEU A 677 -5.98 27.55 -1.79
CA LEU A 677 -7.01 27.78 -0.77
C LEU A 677 -8.30 28.49 -1.28
N PRO A 678 -8.25 29.51 -2.16
CA PRO A 678 -9.47 30.14 -2.70
C PRO A 678 -10.32 29.19 -3.57
N TYR A 679 -9.69 28.20 -4.19
CA TYR A 679 -10.25 27.36 -5.25
C TYR A 679 -10.67 25.96 -4.75
N LEU A 680 -10.24 25.57 -3.54
CA LEU A 680 -10.49 24.24 -2.98
C LEU A 680 -11.99 23.91 -2.86
N ASP A 681 -12.34 22.70 -3.30
CA ASP A 681 -13.65 22.11 -3.02
C ASP A 681 -13.76 21.79 -1.52
N PRO A 682 -14.71 22.37 -0.76
CA PRO A 682 -14.80 22.17 0.67
C PRO A 682 -15.44 20.82 1.04
N THR A 683 -15.99 20.10 0.05
CA THR A 683 -16.65 18.80 0.24
C THR A 683 -15.71 17.62 0.01
N ARG A 684 -14.51 17.87 -0.54
CA ARG A 684 -13.50 16.86 -0.88
C ARG A 684 -12.18 17.20 -0.19
N LEU A 685 -11.46 16.17 0.27
CA LEU A 685 -10.21 16.35 0.98
C LEU A 685 -9.02 16.39 0.01
N PRO A 686 -8.09 17.36 0.13
CA PRO A 686 -6.76 17.21 -0.45
C PRO A 686 -6.09 15.96 0.10
N SER A 687 -5.45 15.19 -0.77
CA SER A 687 -4.70 13.99 -0.43
C SER A 687 -3.22 14.22 -0.74
N VAL A 688 -2.34 13.85 0.19
CA VAL A 688 -0.90 14.05 0.10
C VAL A 688 -0.20 12.71 0.28
N PHE A 689 0.42 12.23 -0.77
CA PHE A 689 1.41 11.16 -0.71
C PHE A 689 2.79 11.77 -0.50
N GLY A 690 3.60 11.20 0.41
CA GLY A 690 4.92 11.73 0.69
C GLY A 690 5.96 10.63 0.94
N VAL A 691 7.18 10.87 0.47
CA VAL A 691 8.35 10.01 0.66
C VAL A 691 9.48 10.86 1.23
N SER A 692 10.11 10.41 2.31
CA SER A 692 11.28 11.05 2.92
C SER A 692 12.50 10.15 2.91
N GLY A 693 13.68 10.76 2.95
CA GLY A 693 14.91 10.07 3.30
C GLY A 693 14.93 9.63 4.76
N TYR A 694 15.71 8.60 5.06
CA TYR A 694 15.66 7.91 6.34
C TYR A 694 16.22 8.68 7.54
N SER A 695 16.95 9.78 7.30
CA SER A 695 17.32 10.74 8.34
C SER A 695 16.09 11.30 9.10
N GLY A 696 14.93 11.38 8.45
CA GLY A 696 13.67 11.83 9.05
C GLY A 696 13.13 10.91 10.15
N ALA A 697 13.57 9.64 10.22
CA ALA A 697 13.22 8.73 11.32
C ALA A 697 14.14 8.89 12.56
N GLY A 698 15.11 9.80 12.52
CA GLY A 698 16.02 10.10 13.63
C GLY A 698 17.17 9.12 13.76
N THR A 699 17.85 9.11 14.93
CA THR A 699 19.06 8.30 15.18
C THR A 699 18.84 7.08 16.06
N LYS A 700 17.61 6.81 16.52
CA LYS A 700 17.29 5.59 17.29
C LYS A 700 17.03 4.45 16.30
N PRO A 701 17.74 3.29 16.37
CA PRO A 701 17.58 2.22 15.41
C PRO A 701 16.13 1.73 15.27
N SER A 702 15.72 1.50 14.02
CA SER A 702 14.41 1.02 13.60
C SER A 702 14.47 0.60 12.12
N PRO A 703 13.51 -0.18 11.60
CA PRO A 703 13.44 -0.48 10.16
C PRO A 703 13.39 0.77 9.25
N LYS A 704 12.92 1.91 9.79
CA LYS A 704 12.80 3.18 9.06
C LYS A 704 14.08 4.01 8.98
N ASN A 705 15.17 3.57 9.61
CA ASN A 705 16.51 4.17 9.51
C ASN A 705 17.63 3.12 9.49
N ASP A 706 17.29 1.90 9.06
CA ASP A 706 18.24 0.85 8.71
C ASP A 706 18.44 0.85 7.19
N PRO A 707 19.59 1.30 6.67
CA PRO A 707 19.87 1.31 5.23
C PRO A 707 19.82 -0.07 4.57
N ALA A 708 20.04 -1.16 5.32
CA ALA A 708 19.97 -2.51 4.78
C ALA A 708 18.51 -2.94 4.57
N PHE A 709 17.63 -2.68 5.53
CA PHE A 709 16.19 -2.95 5.41
C PHE A 709 15.48 -2.01 4.42
N LEU A 710 15.99 -0.78 4.27
CA LEU A 710 15.49 0.20 3.31
C LEU A 710 15.99 -0.04 1.88
N LYS A 711 17.04 -0.84 1.67
CA LYS A 711 17.59 -1.11 0.34
C LYS A 711 16.51 -1.74 -0.55
N ASP A 712 16.34 -1.18 -1.74
CA ASP A 712 15.34 -1.60 -2.74
C ASP A 712 13.89 -1.63 -2.20
N ASN A 713 13.60 -0.81 -1.17
CA ASN A 713 12.36 -0.82 -0.39
C ASN A 713 11.80 0.61 -0.17
N LEU A 714 10.49 0.70 0.11
CA LEU A 714 9.75 1.93 0.41
C LEU A 714 8.74 1.65 1.53
N ILE A 715 9.03 2.13 2.74
CA ILE A 715 8.32 1.71 3.95
C ILE A 715 7.18 2.67 4.30
N PRO A 716 5.89 2.29 4.18
CA PRO A 716 4.78 3.05 4.75
C PRO A 716 4.87 3.05 6.28
N TYR A 717 4.48 4.15 6.93
CA TYR A 717 4.36 4.17 8.38
C TYR A 717 3.22 5.09 8.84
N SER A 718 2.51 4.70 9.90
CA SER A 718 1.38 5.46 10.47
C SER A 718 0.46 6.06 9.39
N PRO A 719 -0.07 5.25 8.45
CA PRO A 719 -0.75 5.72 7.23
C PRO A 719 -2.13 6.37 7.48
N VAL A 720 -2.60 6.38 8.73
CA VAL A 720 -3.80 7.08 9.21
C VAL A 720 -3.48 7.77 10.54
N ASN A 721 -4.18 8.87 10.85
CA ASN A 721 -3.98 9.67 12.06
C ASN A 721 -2.55 10.24 12.25
N HIS A 722 -1.78 10.39 11.17
CA HIS A 722 -0.43 10.95 11.24
C HIS A 722 -0.47 12.41 11.71
N ILE A 723 0.49 12.83 12.54
CA ILE A 723 0.46 14.17 13.15
C ILE A 723 0.44 15.32 12.14
N HIS A 724 1.23 15.19 11.05
CA HIS A 724 1.24 16.15 9.93
C HIS A 724 -0.14 16.35 9.28
N GLU A 725 -1.01 15.33 9.22
CA GLU A 725 -2.36 15.46 8.64
C GLU A 725 -3.17 16.53 9.38
N ARG A 726 -3.15 16.46 10.72
CA ARG A 726 -3.78 17.45 11.59
C ARG A 726 -3.08 18.80 11.51
N GLU A 727 -1.74 18.80 11.46
CA GLU A 727 -0.91 20.01 11.43
C GLU A 727 -1.19 20.87 10.20
N ILE A 728 -1.20 20.25 9.01
CA ILE A 728 -1.48 20.91 7.73
C ILE A 728 -2.88 21.53 7.75
N GLY A 729 -3.90 20.74 8.13
CA GLY A 729 -5.28 21.21 8.21
C GLY A 729 -5.46 22.36 9.22
N TYR A 730 -4.88 22.23 10.41
CA TYR A 730 -4.94 23.24 11.46
C TYR A 730 -4.28 24.56 11.06
N SER A 731 -3.05 24.50 10.54
CA SER A 731 -2.30 25.69 10.15
C SER A 731 -2.94 26.42 8.96
N LEU A 732 -3.29 25.68 7.90
CA LEU A 732 -3.96 26.28 6.72
C LEU A 732 -5.33 26.88 7.07
N THR A 733 -6.08 26.27 8.00
CA THR A 733 -7.33 26.87 8.53
C THR A 733 -7.08 28.21 9.23
N ARG A 734 -5.91 28.41 9.86
CA ARG A 734 -5.50 29.67 10.50
C ARG A 734 -4.75 30.63 9.55
N ALA A 735 -4.36 30.18 8.37
CA ALA A 735 -3.82 30.99 7.27
C ALA A 735 -4.92 31.46 6.30
N ALA A 736 -6.05 30.74 6.25
CA ALA A 736 -7.17 31.07 5.38
C ALA A 736 -7.73 32.46 5.66
N LYS A 737 -7.97 33.23 4.59
CA LYS A 737 -8.59 34.55 4.67
C LYS A 737 -10.09 34.43 4.99
N PRO A 738 -10.74 35.45 5.59
CA PRO A 738 -12.16 35.39 5.98
C PRO A 738 -13.13 35.07 4.83
N GLU A 739 -12.79 35.40 3.60
CA GLU A 739 -13.56 35.11 2.38
C GLU A 739 -13.40 33.65 1.87
N TYR A 740 -12.44 32.89 2.40
CA TYR A 740 -12.25 31.48 2.07
C TYR A 740 -13.24 30.62 2.87
N PRO A 741 -13.59 29.40 2.38
CA PRO A 741 -14.57 28.53 3.04
C PRO A 741 -14.08 27.93 4.37
N PHE A 742 -12.80 28.08 4.70
CA PHE A 742 -12.16 27.39 5.83
C PHE A 742 -11.96 28.36 6.99
N ASN A 743 -12.40 27.95 8.19
CA ASN A 743 -12.28 28.71 9.42
C ASN A 743 -12.42 27.78 10.63
N ALA A 744 -12.38 28.30 11.86
CA ALA A 744 -12.45 27.48 13.06
C ALA A 744 -13.73 26.61 13.19
N ALA A 745 -14.86 27.01 12.58
CA ALA A 745 -16.10 26.23 12.57
C ALA A 745 -16.18 25.25 11.37
N ASN A 746 -15.45 25.53 10.29
CA ASN A 746 -15.32 24.64 9.13
C ASN A 746 -13.83 24.44 8.78
N PRO A 747 -13.08 23.64 9.56
CA PRO A 747 -11.64 23.49 9.37
C PRO A 747 -11.32 22.71 8.09
N LEU A 748 -10.27 23.14 7.38
CA LEU A 748 -9.68 22.34 6.31
C LEU A 748 -9.14 21.03 6.90
N LYS A 749 -9.53 19.92 6.26
CA LYS A 749 -9.00 18.58 6.53
C LYS A 749 -8.22 18.12 5.31
N VAL A 750 -7.18 17.34 5.54
CA VAL A 750 -6.29 16.76 4.53
C VAL A 750 -6.18 15.27 4.84
N GLN A 751 -5.81 14.45 3.85
CA GLN A 751 -5.42 13.06 4.04
C GLN A 751 -3.92 12.94 3.75
N PHE A 752 -3.15 12.25 4.60
CA PHE A 752 -1.70 12.16 4.43
C PHE A 752 -1.13 10.75 4.64
N THR A 753 -0.33 10.27 3.69
CA THR A 753 0.29 8.95 3.73
C THR A 753 1.82 9.04 3.52
N PRO A 754 2.62 8.95 4.60
CA PRO A 754 4.08 9.01 4.52
C PRO A 754 4.75 7.66 4.32
N HIS A 755 5.87 7.69 3.62
CA HIS A 755 6.78 6.57 3.41
C HIS A 755 8.24 6.99 3.65
N VAL A 756 9.12 6.02 3.95
CA VAL A 756 10.57 6.23 4.01
C VAL A 756 11.27 5.41 2.93
N ALA A 757 12.22 6.02 2.23
CA ALA A 757 13.03 5.40 1.19
C ALA A 757 14.51 5.27 1.58
N SER A 758 15.29 4.57 0.74
CA SER A 758 16.71 4.25 0.95
C SER A 758 17.69 5.41 0.93
N PHE A 759 17.32 6.58 0.41
CA PHE A 759 18.20 7.76 0.40
C PHE A 759 18.24 8.45 1.77
N PHE A 760 19.36 9.08 2.11
CA PHE A 760 19.58 9.64 3.45
C PHE A 760 18.67 10.84 3.76
N GLN A 761 18.59 11.82 2.86
CA GLN A 761 17.86 13.07 3.06
C GLN A 761 17.18 13.57 1.78
N GLY A 762 16.17 14.41 1.97
CA GLY A 762 15.22 14.85 0.95
C GLY A 762 13.78 14.39 1.27
N ILE A 763 12.81 15.12 0.73
CA ILE A 763 11.38 14.77 0.70
C ILE A 763 10.86 15.01 -0.72
N GLY A 764 10.01 14.10 -1.19
CA GLY A 764 9.14 14.30 -2.35
C GLY A 764 7.68 14.11 -1.96
N LEU A 765 6.83 15.05 -2.34
CA LEU A 765 5.39 15.05 -2.10
C LEU A 765 4.63 15.11 -3.41
N THR A 766 3.59 14.32 -3.55
CA THR A 766 2.58 14.44 -4.61
C THR A 766 1.24 14.72 -3.98
N LEU A 767 0.67 15.87 -4.29
CA LEU A 767 -0.57 16.38 -3.72
C LEU A 767 -1.68 16.31 -4.76
N HIS A 768 -2.75 15.59 -4.47
CA HIS A 768 -3.99 15.64 -5.22
C HIS A 768 -4.96 16.60 -4.53
N VAL A 769 -5.23 17.74 -5.18
CA VAL A 769 -5.94 18.87 -4.57
C VAL A 769 -7.29 19.11 -5.29
N PRO A 770 -8.43 18.75 -4.67
CA PRO A 770 -9.77 18.98 -5.20
C PRO A 770 -10.13 20.46 -5.39
N LEU A 771 -10.67 20.83 -6.55
CA LEU A 771 -11.03 22.20 -6.90
C LEU A 771 -12.52 22.33 -7.24
N ARG A 772 -13.14 23.48 -6.93
CA ARG A 772 -14.56 23.77 -7.28
C ARG A 772 -14.75 24.00 -8.77
N LEU A 773 -13.74 24.62 -9.39
CA LEU A 773 -13.72 25.11 -10.75
C LEU A 773 -12.65 24.37 -11.54
N SER A 774 -12.84 24.29 -12.86
CA SER A 774 -11.78 23.84 -13.77
C SER A 774 -10.78 24.98 -13.98
N ILE A 775 -9.49 24.66 -13.96
CA ILE A 775 -8.37 25.59 -14.15
C ILE A 775 -7.33 24.91 -15.04
N THR A 776 -6.57 25.64 -15.87
CA THR A 776 -5.52 25.00 -16.67
C THR A 776 -4.22 24.83 -15.87
N ALA A 777 -3.36 23.89 -16.25
CA ALA A 777 -2.04 23.74 -15.63
C ALA A 777 -1.20 25.02 -15.69
N LYS A 778 -1.34 25.80 -16.78
CA LYS A 778 -0.67 27.10 -16.95
C LYS A 778 -1.17 28.14 -15.94
N ASP A 779 -2.49 28.24 -15.76
CA ASP A 779 -3.06 29.18 -14.78
C ASP A 779 -2.65 28.81 -13.34
N VAL A 780 -2.53 27.51 -13.04
CA VAL A 780 -1.98 27.06 -11.75
C VAL A 780 -0.51 27.45 -11.61
N HIS A 781 0.32 27.25 -12.64
CA HIS A 781 1.74 27.61 -12.59
C HIS A 781 1.92 29.12 -12.33
N GLU A 782 1.17 29.99 -13.03
CA GLU A 782 1.19 31.44 -12.79
C GLU A 782 0.62 31.83 -11.42
N LEU A 783 -0.41 31.15 -10.92
CA LEU A 783 -0.93 31.33 -9.56
C LEU A 783 0.16 31.08 -8.50
N PHE A 784 0.94 30.01 -8.65
CA PHE A 784 2.03 29.69 -7.72
C PHE A 784 3.18 30.70 -7.84
N LYS A 785 3.55 31.11 -9.06
CA LYS A 785 4.58 32.15 -9.30
C LYS A 785 4.22 33.50 -8.68
N GLU A 786 2.97 33.95 -8.83
CA GLU A 786 2.53 35.21 -8.21
C GLU A 786 2.45 35.09 -6.68
N PHE A 787 1.97 33.95 -6.15
CA PHE A 787 1.87 33.73 -4.71
C PHE A 787 3.24 33.71 -4.02
N TYR A 788 4.24 33.05 -4.62
CA TYR A 788 5.61 32.96 -4.08
C TYR A 788 6.54 34.05 -4.61
N ARG A 789 6.03 35.09 -5.29
CA ARG A 789 6.87 36.16 -5.86
C ARG A 789 7.62 36.92 -4.76
N GLY A 790 8.93 36.72 -4.72
CA GLY A 790 9.84 37.35 -3.76
C GLY A 790 10.28 36.44 -2.62
N GLU A 791 9.74 35.23 -2.49
CA GLU A 791 10.23 34.24 -1.53
C GLU A 791 11.52 33.61 -2.02
N ARG A 792 12.63 33.83 -1.29
CA ARG A 792 13.97 33.36 -1.73
C ARG A 792 14.24 31.88 -1.46
N LEU A 793 13.38 31.21 -0.68
CA LEU A 793 13.52 29.81 -0.28
C LEU A 793 12.38 28.92 -0.82
N VAL A 794 11.60 29.42 -1.79
CA VAL A 794 10.58 28.65 -2.52
C VAL A 794 10.70 28.97 -4.01
N HIS A 795 11.08 27.99 -4.82
CA HIS A 795 11.12 28.13 -6.27
C HIS A 795 9.92 27.44 -6.91
N VAL A 796 9.39 28.03 -7.99
CA VAL A 796 8.27 27.47 -8.75
C VAL A 796 8.77 27.06 -10.14
N THR A 797 8.44 25.83 -10.54
CA THR A 797 8.95 25.17 -11.74
C THR A 797 7.80 24.61 -12.57
N GLU A 798 8.00 24.43 -13.88
CA GLU A 798 6.98 23.82 -14.75
C GLU A 798 6.98 22.29 -14.61
N THR A 799 8.15 21.66 -14.69
CA THR A 799 8.35 20.21 -14.53
C THR A 799 8.22 19.76 -13.08
N ALA A 800 7.98 18.46 -12.86
CA ALA A 800 7.99 17.90 -11.52
C ALA A 800 9.42 17.91 -10.94
N PRO A 801 9.66 18.50 -9.75
CA PRO A 801 11.00 18.54 -9.17
C PRO A 801 11.39 17.20 -8.55
N LEU A 802 12.69 16.90 -8.50
CA LEU A 802 13.23 15.62 -8.08
C LEU A 802 13.90 15.71 -6.70
N VAL A 803 13.72 14.68 -5.87
CA VAL A 803 14.23 14.66 -4.48
C VAL A 803 15.75 14.80 -4.42
N ARG A 804 16.47 14.13 -5.34
CA ARG A 804 17.94 14.18 -5.43
C ARG A 804 18.47 15.61 -5.61
N ASP A 805 17.78 16.41 -6.40
CA ASP A 805 18.26 17.74 -6.80
C ASP A 805 17.93 18.80 -5.70
N ASN A 806 17.03 18.45 -4.79
CA ASN A 806 16.62 19.24 -3.61
C ASN A 806 17.21 18.74 -2.27
N ALA A 807 17.88 17.58 -2.24
CA ALA A 807 18.66 17.15 -1.09
C ALA A 807 19.83 18.14 -0.86
N GLU A 808 20.16 18.41 0.40
CA GLU A 808 21.19 19.39 0.80
C GLU A 808 20.89 20.84 0.37
N LYS A 809 19.64 21.14 -0.01
CA LYS A 809 19.19 22.49 -0.37
C LYS A 809 18.45 23.17 0.77
N HIS A 810 18.67 24.48 0.88
CA HIS A 810 18.03 25.34 1.87
C HIS A 810 16.64 25.85 1.44
N TYR A 811 16.16 25.45 0.26
CA TYR A 811 14.90 25.87 -0.34
C TYR A 811 13.94 24.70 -0.57
N ALA A 812 12.68 25.01 -0.84
CA ALA A 812 11.70 24.08 -1.40
C ALA A 812 11.50 24.38 -2.90
N VAL A 813 11.14 23.38 -3.69
CA VAL A 813 10.71 23.55 -5.08
C VAL A 813 9.31 22.99 -5.25
N VAL A 814 8.44 23.74 -5.90
CA VAL A 814 7.07 23.35 -6.25
C VAL A 814 6.92 23.33 -7.78
N GLY A 815 6.26 22.31 -8.33
CA GLY A 815 6.10 22.21 -9.79
C GLY A 815 5.34 20.97 -10.24
N GLY A 816 5.48 20.63 -11.52
CA GLY A 816 4.85 19.46 -12.13
C GLY A 816 3.33 19.51 -12.08
N PHE A 817 2.77 20.67 -12.40
CA PHE A 817 1.34 20.95 -12.30
C PHE A 817 0.58 20.17 -13.37
N ALA A 818 -0.30 19.25 -12.96
CA ALA A 818 -1.15 18.50 -13.88
C ALA A 818 -2.63 18.62 -13.52
N VAL A 819 -3.49 18.81 -14.52
CA VAL A 819 -4.94 18.87 -14.39
C VAL A 819 -5.59 17.84 -15.32
N PRO A 820 -6.75 17.24 -14.98
CA PRO A 820 -7.49 16.39 -15.92
C PRO A 820 -7.86 17.17 -17.19
N PRO A 821 -7.91 16.50 -18.36
CA PRO A 821 -8.30 17.15 -19.61
C PRO A 821 -9.73 17.67 -19.53
N GLN A 822 -9.95 18.89 -20.02
CA GLN A 822 -11.30 19.43 -20.20
C GLN A 822 -11.99 18.69 -21.35
N SER A 823 -13.12 18.07 -21.06
CA SER A 823 -14.00 17.49 -22.06
C SER A 823 -14.89 18.58 -22.65
N ASP A 824 -14.73 18.88 -23.94
CA ASP A 824 -15.60 19.78 -24.70
C ASP A 824 -16.98 19.12 -24.94
N GLY A 825 -17.77 19.02 -23.88
CA GLY A 825 -19.08 18.36 -23.85
C GLY A 825 -20.12 19.20 -23.13
N ALA A 826 -21.26 19.44 -23.78
CA ALA A 826 -22.27 20.38 -23.32
C ALA A 826 -22.89 20.02 -21.94
N ALA A 827 -23.27 21.08 -21.22
CA ALA A 827 -23.99 21.13 -19.96
C ALA A 827 -24.82 19.87 -19.57
N GLY A 828 -24.50 19.27 -18.41
CA GLY A 828 -25.38 18.29 -17.77
C GLY A 828 -24.82 17.63 -16.52
N SER A 829 -23.61 17.06 -16.61
CA SER A 829 -23.00 16.30 -15.51
C SER A 829 -21.47 16.27 -15.63
N VAL A 830 -20.82 17.33 -15.15
CA VAL A 830 -19.36 17.31 -14.95
C VAL A 830 -19.07 16.55 -13.67
N SER A 831 -18.38 15.42 -13.77
CA SER A 831 -18.07 14.59 -12.61
C SER A 831 -17.19 15.37 -11.62
N LEU A 832 -17.55 15.33 -10.34
CA LEU A 832 -16.72 15.92 -9.28
C LEU A 832 -15.32 15.28 -9.23
N ALA A 833 -15.09 14.11 -9.84
CA ALA A 833 -13.77 13.50 -9.96
C ALA A 833 -12.80 14.27 -10.88
N GLU A 834 -13.29 15.07 -11.82
CA GLU A 834 -12.50 15.72 -12.88
C GLU A 834 -11.92 17.07 -12.46
N ARG A 835 -12.46 17.71 -11.41
CA ARG A 835 -11.98 19.02 -10.93
C ARG A 835 -10.99 18.84 -9.80
N ARG A 836 -9.72 18.66 -10.15
CA ARG A 836 -8.56 18.61 -9.24
C ARG A 836 -7.30 19.09 -9.94
N VAL A 837 -6.28 19.45 -9.17
CA VAL A 837 -4.91 19.62 -9.65
C VAL A 837 -3.97 18.66 -8.91
N VAL A 838 -2.94 18.20 -9.59
CA VAL A 838 -1.79 17.49 -9.01
C VAL A 838 -0.64 18.48 -8.91
N VAL A 839 -0.04 18.59 -7.72
CA VAL A 839 1.11 19.45 -7.42
C VAL A 839 2.21 18.58 -6.85
N ASN A 840 3.45 18.77 -7.29
CA ASN A 840 4.62 18.08 -6.74
C ASN A 840 5.51 19.07 -5.98
N VAL A 841 6.00 18.66 -4.81
CA VAL A 841 6.84 19.49 -3.93
C VAL A 841 8.04 18.69 -3.46
N THR A 842 9.22 19.28 -3.51
CA THR A 842 10.44 18.70 -2.93
C THR A 842 11.15 19.69 -2.02
N LEU A 843 11.78 19.19 -0.96
CA LEU A 843 12.61 19.96 -0.02
C LEU A 843 13.57 19.02 0.70
N ASP A 844 14.64 19.55 1.27
CA ASP A 844 15.46 18.77 2.21
C ASP A 844 14.79 18.69 3.59
N ASN A 845 14.62 17.47 4.13
CA ASN A 845 13.89 17.23 5.37
C ASN A 845 14.63 17.64 6.64
N LEU A 846 15.96 17.83 6.58
CA LEU A 846 16.79 18.30 7.70
C LEU A 846 17.01 19.81 7.63
N LEU A 847 17.10 20.39 6.43
CA LEU A 847 17.35 21.80 6.18
C LEU A 847 16.06 22.61 6.09
N LYS A 848 15.48 22.82 4.89
CA LYS A 848 14.24 23.62 4.73
C LYS A 848 13.04 22.99 5.45
N GLY A 849 13.06 21.68 5.67
CA GLY A 849 12.08 20.97 6.49
C GLY A 849 12.28 21.08 8.01
N ALA A 850 13.41 21.60 8.50
CA ALA A 850 13.67 21.76 9.93
C ALA A 850 14.71 22.85 10.30
N ALA A 851 16.01 22.61 10.11
CA ALA A 851 17.09 23.46 10.63
C ALA A 851 17.14 24.85 9.98
N THR A 852 17.06 24.93 8.64
CA THR A 852 17.02 26.21 7.92
C THR A 852 15.75 26.98 8.24
N GLN A 853 14.62 26.27 8.37
CA GLN A 853 13.36 26.86 8.80
C GLN A 853 13.48 27.50 10.20
N ALA A 854 14.16 26.82 11.13
CA ALA A 854 14.40 27.34 12.47
C ALA A 854 15.29 28.61 12.44
N ILE A 855 16.38 28.62 11.65
CA ILE A 855 17.22 29.82 11.48
C ILE A 855 16.43 30.99 10.87
N GLN A 856 15.64 30.74 9.81
CA GLN A 856 14.77 31.76 9.20
C GLN A 856 13.79 32.35 10.23
N ASN A 857 13.17 31.50 11.05
CA ASN A 857 12.29 31.90 12.14
C ASN A 857 13.00 32.70 13.25
N MET A 858 14.21 32.29 13.65
CA MET A 858 15.04 32.98 14.64
C MET A 858 15.47 34.37 14.16
N ASN A 859 15.90 34.47 12.90
CA ASN A 859 16.29 35.73 12.27
C ASN A 859 15.14 36.75 12.33
N ILE A 860 13.95 36.35 11.87
CA ILE A 860 12.76 37.21 11.88
C ILE A 860 12.37 37.62 13.31
N ALA A 861 12.35 36.68 14.26
CA ALA A 861 11.96 36.95 15.64
C ALA A 861 12.94 37.85 16.41
N LEU A 862 14.21 37.88 16.00
CA LEU A 862 15.25 38.74 16.57
C LEU A 862 15.50 40.03 15.76
N GLY A 863 14.77 40.26 14.66
CA GLY A 863 14.93 41.45 13.82
C GLY A 863 16.24 41.48 13.01
N LEU A 864 16.81 40.31 12.71
CA LEU A 864 17.92 40.17 11.75
C LEU A 864 17.36 40.10 10.32
N ASP A 865 18.26 40.16 9.33
CA ASP A 865 17.89 39.79 7.95
C ASP A 865 17.41 38.33 7.93
N GLU A 866 16.26 38.08 7.31
CA GLU A 866 15.58 36.78 7.29
C GLU A 866 16.50 35.64 6.82
N TYR A 867 17.40 35.92 5.88
CA TYR A 867 18.25 34.96 5.22
C TYR A 867 19.71 34.98 5.73
N ALA A 868 20.00 35.72 6.80
CA ALA A 868 21.32 35.74 7.42
C ALA A 868 21.78 34.30 7.77
N GLY A 869 23.03 33.98 7.38
CA GLY A 869 23.65 32.65 7.56
C GLY A 869 22.93 31.48 6.89
N ILE A 870 21.97 31.71 6.01
CA ILE A 870 21.39 30.68 5.14
C ILE A 870 22.08 30.76 3.77
N PRO A 871 22.71 29.68 3.27
CA PRO A 871 23.26 29.68 1.92
C PRO A 871 22.18 29.82 0.85
N LEU A 872 22.19 30.94 0.14
CA LEU A 872 21.26 31.26 -0.94
C LEU A 872 21.90 30.86 -2.27
N GLN A 873 21.30 29.88 -2.94
CA GLN A 873 21.72 29.43 -4.27
C GLN A 873 20.89 30.16 -5.35
N GLU A 874 21.41 30.21 -6.57
CA GLU A 874 20.66 30.72 -7.73
C GLU A 874 19.50 29.78 -8.09
N GLU A 875 18.54 30.27 -8.88
CA GLU A 875 17.40 29.46 -9.32
C GLU A 875 17.88 28.17 -10.03
N PRO A 876 17.20 27.03 -9.81
CA PRO A 876 17.65 25.75 -10.37
C PRO A 876 17.67 25.80 -11.90
N ALA A 877 18.85 25.72 -12.50
CA ALA A 877 19.04 25.57 -13.93
C ALA A 877 18.59 24.16 -14.37
N ILE A 878 17.32 24.04 -14.76
CA ILE A 878 16.75 22.77 -15.22
C ILE A 878 17.30 22.44 -16.61
N SER A 879 18.09 21.38 -16.68
CA SER A 879 18.51 20.79 -17.96
C SER A 879 17.28 20.27 -18.71
N LEU A 880 16.99 20.86 -19.87
CA LEU A 880 16.09 20.27 -20.86
C LEU A 880 16.82 19.09 -21.52
N ALA A 881 16.62 17.88 -20.97
CA ALA A 881 17.13 16.60 -21.48
C ALA A 881 16.03 15.55 -21.46
#